data_AF-A0A1X7IIU6-F1
#
_entry.id   AF-A0A1X7IIU6-F1
#
_cell.length_a   1.000
_cell.length_b   1.000
_cell.length_c   1.000
_cell.angle_alpha   90.00
_cell.angle_beta   90.00
_cell.angle_gamma   90.00
#
_symmetry.space_group_name_H-M   'P 1'
#
loop_
_entity.id
_entity.type
_entity.pdbx_description
1 polymer ?
#
loop_
_entity_poly.entity_id
_entity_poly.type
_entity_poly.pdbx_seq_one_letter_code
_entity_poly.pdbx_strand_id
1 'polypeptide(L)'
;MNIKKTLFLLVLVLHIPILRCQIKLPKLISDGAVLQRDTEIKIWGWASPEEEISVHFKNKIYLTKTDNQGNWHIIMPAQKAGGPYKMELKGGKNTITLHNILIGEVWLCSGQSNMELTMTRLQDYYAEAIKNSKNPKIRQFLVPDAYNFIQEQSDLSNGTWMEASPENLMEFSGVAYFFAKELYEEFEVPIGLINAALGGSPVEAWLSEDALKPFDTAYNTLQRFKDPDLISKIEQKDQKRQQDWFALLNEKDKGFIKGSEWFLKDYNDATWSNMQVPGYWEDHGLPNVDGVVWFRKTIEIPQNMVNKEAKLWLGRSVDQDHVYVNGTFIGSTGYQYPPRKYTIPNDLLVTGKNTITIRLINQQGKGGFIMDKPYFLSVGKDSIDLKGSWKYQLGTIMEPLPEPTFIRWQPSGLFNSMIAPLLNYKIKGAIWYQGESNTQNPKLYYNTFPALINNWRARWNIGNFPFIYVQLANYMEEAFMPSESNWAELRNAQLNTLKLANTGMVVATDLGEWNDIHPLDKKSVGHRLALNAQKLAYHKNVVNSGPIFKSSEIRDNQIVIYFEEVGSGLMAKDGLALRQFQISGPDKNFVWADAKIVENTVVVKNDSITNPTYVRYAWSDNPAGANLYNRDGLPASPFRNYDP
;
A
#
# COMPACT_ATOMS: atom_id res chain seq x y z
N MET A 1 54.49 -71.78 -18.43
CA MET A 1 53.77 -73.01 -18.04
C MET A 1 52.63 -72.62 -17.11
N ASN A 2 51.40 -72.97 -17.51
CA ASN A 2 50.14 -72.96 -16.77
C ASN A 2 49.42 -71.63 -16.41
N ILE A 3 48.64 -71.25 -17.43
CA ILE A 3 47.38 -70.52 -17.47
C ILE A 3 46.32 -71.16 -16.54
N LYS A 4 45.48 -70.30 -15.94
CA LYS A 4 44.02 -70.42 -15.68
C LYS A 4 43.66 -70.19 -14.21
N LYS A 5 43.02 -69.05 -13.93
CA LYS A 5 41.70 -69.00 -13.28
C LYS A 5 41.07 -67.60 -13.39
N THR A 6 40.06 -67.56 -14.26
CA THR A 6 38.77 -66.89 -14.09
C THR A 6 38.71 -65.36 -14.17
N LEU A 7 38.55 -64.91 -15.42
CA LEU A 7 38.02 -63.60 -15.81
C LEU A 7 36.49 -63.61 -15.58
N PHE A 8 35.99 -62.80 -14.64
CA PHE A 8 34.58 -62.38 -14.58
C PHE A 8 34.57 -60.86 -14.49
N LEU A 9 34.77 -60.21 -15.63
CA LEU A 9 34.65 -58.76 -15.76
C LEU A 9 33.16 -58.44 -15.88
N LEU A 10 32.53 -58.15 -14.74
CA LEU A 10 31.17 -57.67 -14.66
C LEU A 10 31.16 -56.24 -15.26
N VAL A 11 30.67 -56.11 -16.50
CA VAL A 11 30.36 -54.81 -17.11
C VAL A 11 29.13 -54.26 -16.39
N LEU A 12 29.35 -53.53 -15.29
CA LEU A 12 28.33 -52.67 -14.71
C LEU A 12 28.20 -51.43 -15.62
N VAL A 13 27.32 -51.50 -16.61
CA VAL A 13 26.84 -50.30 -17.28
C VAL A 13 26.02 -49.54 -16.26
N LEU A 14 26.66 -48.59 -15.57
CA LEU A 14 26.01 -47.54 -14.78
C LEU A 14 25.03 -46.81 -15.72
N HIS A 15 23.77 -47.25 -15.72
CA HIS A 15 22.65 -46.45 -16.19
C HIS A 15 22.49 -45.32 -15.18
N ILE A 16 23.26 -44.26 -15.35
CA ILE A 16 22.94 -42.98 -14.72
C ILE A 16 21.64 -42.54 -15.40
N PRO A 17 20.49 -42.53 -14.73
CA PRO A 17 19.30 -41.95 -15.31
C PRO A 17 19.64 -40.48 -15.56
N ILE A 18 19.73 -40.11 -16.84
CA ILE A 18 19.78 -38.70 -17.22
C ILE A 18 18.42 -38.15 -16.80
N LEU A 19 18.37 -37.52 -15.63
CA LEU A 19 17.25 -36.68 -15.22
C LEU A 19 17.15 -35.56 -16.26
N ARG A 20 16.38 -35.77 -17.33
CA ARG A 20 16.09 -34.72 -18.30
C ARG A 20 15.10 -33.79 -17.62
N CYS A 21 15.59 -32.62 -17.24
CA CYS A 21 14.79 -31.58 -16.62
C CYS A 21 13.73 -31.12 -17.63
N GLN A 22 12.47 -31.08 -17.19
CA GLN A 22 11.37 -30.57 -17.99
C GLN A 22 11.54 -29.05 -18.16
N ILE A 23 11.14 -28.51 -19.33
CA ILE A 23 11.02 -27.05 -19.48
C ILE A 23 10.26 -26.47 -18.28
N LYS A 24 10.84 -25.46 -17.64
CA LYS A 24 10.25 -24.66 -16.58
C LYS A 24 10.20 -23.21 -17.04
N LEU A 25 9.07 -22.57 -16.83
CA LEU A 25 8.88 -21.14 -17.06
C LEU A 25 8.91 -20.36 -15.74
N PRO A 26 9.31 -19.07 -15.77
CA PRO A 26 9.11 -18.18 -14.64
C PRO A 26 7.62 -18.04 -14.33
N LYS A 27 7.26 -17.80 -13.07
CA LYS A 27 5.84 -17.70 -12.66
C LYS A 27 5.04 -16.66 -13.44
N LEU A 28 5.71 -15.58 -13.84
CA LEU A 28 5.13 -14.47 -14.58
C LEU A 28 4.74 -14.84 -16.03
N ILE A 29 5.38 -15.86 -16.62
CA ILE A 29 5.02 -16.42 -17.93
C ILE A 29 4.17 -17.67 -17.69
N SER A 30 2.87 -17.43 -17.50
CA SER A 30 1.87 -18.45 -17.19
C SER A 30 0.56 -18.18 -17.93
N ASP A 31 -0.42 -19.07 -17.75
CA ASP A 31 -1.77 -18.87 -18.28
C ASP A 31 -2.32 -17.51 -17.86
N GLY A 32 -2.99 -16.84 -18.80
CA GLY A 32 -3.60 -15.54 -18.54
C GLY A 32 -2.63 -14.35 -18.55
N ALA A 33 -1.34 -14.54 -18.86
CA ALA A 33 -0.38 -13.44 -18.89
C ALA A 33 -0.74 -12.34 -19.90
N VAL A 34 -0.40 -11.09 -19.56
CA VAL A 34 -0.49 -9.92 -20.44
C VAL A 34 0.92 -9.47 -20.79
N LEU A 35 1.35 -9.67 -22.03
CA LEU A 35 2.68 -9.30 -22.51
C LEU A 35 2.66 -7.89 -23.12
N GLN A 36 3.70 -7.09 -22.87
CA GLN A 36 3.79 -5.71 -23.34
C GLN A 36 3.79 -5.61 -24.87
N ARG A 37 2.90 -4.77 -25.42
CA ARG A 37 2.80 -4.45 -26.84
C ARG A 37 3.85 -3.44 -27.30
N ASP A 38 4.00 -3.33 -28.62
CA ASP A 38 4.82 -2.31 -29.30
C ASP A 38 6.30 -2.26 -28.88
N THR A 39 6.80 -3.37 -28.31
CA THR A 39 8.20 -3.60 -27.97
C THR A 39 8.53 -5.07 -28.22
N GLU A 40 9.81 -5.39 -28.36
CA GLU A 40 10.28 -6.77 -28.34
C GLU A 40 9.87 -7.48 -27.05
N ILE A 41 9.43 -8.74 -27.17
CA ILE A 41 8.95 -9.55 -26.05
C ILE A 41 9.94 -10.68 -25.80
N LYS A 42 10.53 -10.68 -24.60
CA LYS A 42 11.38 -11.77 -24.14
C LYS A 42 10.52 -12.87 -23.52
N ILE A 43 10.70 -14.10 -23.99
CA ILE A 43 10.20 -15.31 -23.32
C ILE A 43 11.44 -16.09 -22.89
N TRP A 44 11.50 -16.49 -21.62
CA TRP A 44 12.66 -17.17 -21.04
C TRP A 44 12.23 -18.29 -20.11
N GLY A 45 13.18 -19.14 -19.76
CA GLY A 45 12.95 -20.20 -18.80
C GLY A 45 14.20 -21.04 -18.59
N TRP A 46 13.97 -22.23 -18.05
CA TRP A 46 15.00 -23.21 -17.74
C TRP A 46 14.64 -24.56 -18.35
N ALA A 47 15.63 -25.34 -18.76
CA ALA A 47 15.48 -26.75 -19.15
C ALA A 47 16.82 -27.48 -18.93
N SER A 48 16.99 -28.70 -19.46
CA SER A 48 18.29 -29.38 -19.40
C SER A 48 19.34 -28.58 -20.20
N PRO A 49 20.63 -28.58 -19.84
CA PRO A 49 21.67 -27.95 -20.64
C PRO A 49 21.72 -28.48 -22.07
N GLU A 50 22.00 -27.59 -23.02
CA GLU A 50 22.09 -27.90 -24.46
C GLU A 50 20.82 -28.54 -25.08
N GLU A 51 19.65 -28.33 -24.46
CA GLU A 51 18.34 -28.78 -24.94
C GLU A 51 17.79 -27.80 -25.99
N GLU A 52 17.34 -28.34 -27.13
CA GLU A 52 16.65 -27.56 -28.16
C GLU A 52 15.23 -27.24 -27.72
N ILE A 53 14.86 -25.95 -27.81
CA ILE A 53 13.56 -25.43 -27.44
C ILE A 53 12.91 -24.78 -28.67
N SER A 54 11.65 -25.09 -28.92
CA SER A 54 10.81 -24.41 -29.90
C SER A 54 9.62 -23.74 -29.24
N VAL A 55 9.35 -22.49 -29.60
CA VAL A 55 8.19 -21.73 -29.12
C VAL A 55 7.31 -21.37 -30.31
N HIS A 56 6.07 -21.81 -30.28
CA HIS A 56 5.05 -21.55 -31.28
C HIS A 56 4.11 -20.45 -30.79
N PHE A 57 4.04 -19.34 -31.51
CA PHE A 57 3.18 -18.21 -31.18
C PHE A 57 2.72 -17.47 -32.44
N LYS A 58 1.41 -17.23 -32.58
CA LYS A 58 0.78 -16.50 -33.71
C LYS A 58 1.32 -16.94 -35.09
N ASN A 59 1.25 -18.24 -35.38
CA ASN A 59 1.72 -18.89 -36.61
C ASN A 59 3.23 -18.80 -36.90
N LYS A 60 4.04 -18.36 -35.93
CA LYS A 60 5.51 -18.35 -36.01
C LYS A 60 6.10 -19.37 -35.07
N ILE A 61 7.27 -19.90 -35.45
CA ILE A 61 8.08 -20.80 -34.66
C ILE A 61 9.41 -20.10 -34.39
N TYR A 62 9.78 -20.01 -33.13
CA TYR A 62 11.06 -19.49 -32.66
C TYR A 62 11.87 -20.66 -32.10
N LEU A 63 13.10 -20.82 -32.56
CA LEU A 63 13.99 -21.88 -32.10
C LEU A 63 15.11 -21.29 -31.26
N THR A 64 15.48 -21.97 -30.19
CA THR A 64 16.61 -21.62 -29.33
C THR A 64 17.17 -22.88 -28.69
N LYS A 65 18.26 -22.72 -27.95
CA LYS A 65 18.90 -23.79 -27.19
C LYS A 65 19.22 -23.27 -25.80
N THR A 66 19.11 -24.12 -24.78
CA THR A 66 19.62 -23.76 -23.46
C THR A 66 21.13 -23.67 -23.45
N ASP A 67 21.65 -22.76 -22.62
CA ASP A 67 23.08 -22.68 -22.31
C ASP A 67 23.54 -23.84 -21.41
N ASN A 68 24.84 -23.85 -21.07
CA ASN A 68 25.46 -24.83 -20.18
C ASN A 68 24.88 -24.81 -18.75
N GLN A 69 24.18 -23.75 -18.36
CA GLN A 69 23.50 -23.61 -17.07
C GLN A 69 22.01 -23.96 -17.15
N GLY A 70 21.51 -24.33 -18.34
CA GLY A 70 20.11 -24.68 -18.57
C GLY A 70 19.18 -23.48 -18.79
N ASN A 71 19.68 -22.25 -18.91
CA ASN A 71 18.84 -21.08 -19.20
C ASN A 71 18.61 -20.96 -20.71
N TRP A 72 17.42 -20.52 -21.10
CA TRP A 72 17.12 -20.18 -22.49
C TRP A 72 16.25 -18.94 -22.56
N HIS A 73 16.30 -18.27 -23.72
CA HIS A 73 15.32 -17.26 -24.07
C HIS A 73 15.14 -17.16 -25.58
N ILE A 74 14.04 -16.53 -25.97
CA ILE A 74 13.79 -16.02 -27.31
C ILE A 74 13.39 -14.55 -27.21
N ILE A 75 13.57 -13.82 -28.30
CA ILE A 75 13.06 -12.47 -28.48
C ILE A 75 12.07 -12.48 -29.63
N MET A 76 10.81 -12.19 -29.34
CA MET A 76 9.79 -12.00 -30.36
C MET A 76 9.75 -10.53 -30.76
N PRO A 77 9.60 -10.21 -32.07
CA PRO A 77 9.42 -8.84 -32.51
C PRO A 77 8.13 -8.24 -31.93
N ALA A 78 8.05 -6.91 -31.96
CA ALA A 78 6.91 -6.16 -31.45
C ALA A 78 5.56 -6.71 -31.94
N GLN A 79 4.62 -6.82 -31.01
CA GLN A 79 3.27 -7.33 -31.26
C GLN A 79 2.25 -6.22 -31.07
N LYS A 80 1.25 -6.18 -31.96
CA LYS A 80 0.05 -5.37 -31.77
C LYS A 80 -0.81 -5.95 -30.64
N ALA A 81 -1.55 -5.08 -29.96
CA ALA A 81 -2.52 -5.46 -28.94
C ALA A 81 -3.52 -6.52 -29.46
N GLY A 82 -3.95 -7.42 -28.58
CA GLY A 82 -4.95 -8.42 -28.93
C GLY A 82 -4.93 -9.68 -28.05
N GLY A 83 -5.54 -10.75 -28.56
CA GLY A 83 -5.72 -12.02 -27.88
C GLY A 83 -7.17 -12.26 -27.46
N PRO A 84 -7.49 -13.41 -26.85
CA PRO A 84 -6.55 -14.40 -26.32
C PRO A 84 -5.79 -15.18 -27.39
N TYR A 85 -4.53 -15.49 -27.12
CA TYR A 85 -3.68 -16.35 -27.94
C TYR A 85 -3.23 -17.58 -27.14
N LYS A 86 -2.85 -18.64 -27.87
CA LYS A 86 -2.14 -19.81 -27.32
C LYS A 86 -0.65 -19.67 -27.63
N MET A 87 0.20 -20.01 -26.67
CA MET A 87 1.65 -20.16 -26.84
C MET A 87 2.03 -21.59 -26.48
N GLU A 88 2.73 -22.29 -27.36
CA GLU A 88 3.15 -23.68 -27.12
C GLU A 88 4.67 -23.78 -27.15
N LEU A 89 5.25 -24.38 -26.11
CA LEU A 89 6.68 -24.56 -25.95
C LEU A 89 7.00 -26.04 -25.96
N LYS A 90 7.97 -26.46 -26.78
CA LYS A 90 8.41 -27.86 -26.87
C LYS A 90 9.92 -27.95 -26.67
N GLY A 91 10.35 -28.92 -25.88
CA GLY A 91 11.75 -29.22 -25.61
C GLY A 91 11.88 -30.68 -25.22
N GLY A 92 12.80 -31.40 -25.86
CA GLY A 92 12.95 -32.84 -25.69
C GLY A 92 11.63 -33.60 -25.91
N LYS A 93 11.07 -34.16 -24.83
CA LYS A 93 9.76 -34.84 -24.84
C LYS A 93 8.64 -34.06 -24.14
N ASN A 94 8.94 -32.87 -23.60
CA ASN A 94 7.98 -32.06 -22.86
C ASN A 94 7.29 -31.05 -23.79
N THR A 95 6.03 -30.75 -23.50
CA THR A 95 5.28 -29.68 -24.16
C THR A 95 4.49 -28.90 -23.11
N ILE A 96 4.74 -27.58 -23.01
CA ILE A 96 3.92 -26.66 -22.22
C ILE A 96 3.02 -25.89 -23.18
N THR A 97 1.73 -25.82 -22.88
CA THR A 97 0.81 -24.91 -23.56
C THR A 97 0.34 -23.85 -22.58
N LEU A 98 0.59 -22.59 -22.91
CA LEU A 98 0.01 -21.44 -22.24
C LEU A 98 -1.25 -20.97 -22.98
N HIS A 99 -2.32 -20.75 -22.22
CA HIS A 99 -3.61 -20.32 -22.71
C HIS A 99 -3.89 -18.87 -22.34
N ASN A 100 -4.81 -18.25 -23.09
CA ASN A 100 -5.33 -16.93 -22.81
C ASN A 100 -4.27 -15.82 -22.74
N ILE A 101 -3.19 -15.91 -23.50
CA ILE A 101 -2.18 -14.85 -23.54
C ILE A 101 -2.75 -13.60 -24.22
N LEU A 102 -2.64 -12.45 -23.55
CA LEU A 102 -2.99 -11.15 -24.13
C LEU A 102 -1.72 -10.38 -24.49
N ILE A 103 -1.81 -9.56 -25.53
CA ILE A 103 -0.82 -8.53 -25.85
C ILE A 103 -1.46 -7.19 -25.51
N GLY A 104 -0.84 -6.41 -24.63
CA GLY A 104 -1.43 -5.21 -24.03
C GLY A 104 -0.41 -4.30 -23.35
N GLU A 105 -0.86 -3.44 -22.44
CA GLU A 105 -0.02 -2.55 -21.66
C GLU A 105 0.22 -3.14 -20.27
N VAL A 106 1.47 -3.18 -19.83
CA VAL A 106 1.86 -3.79 -18.55
C VAL A 106 2.39 -2.72 -17.62
N TRP A 107 1.79 -2.60 -16.44
CA TRP A 107 2.15 -1.61 -15.45
C TRP A 107 2.62 -2.28 -14.16
N LEU A 108 3.78 -1.86 -13.67
CA LEU A 108 4.24 -2.22 -12.34
C LEU A 108 3.52 -1.33 -11.30
N CYS A 109 2.88 -1.95 -10.33
CA CYS A 109 2.18 -1.26 -9.23
C CYS A 109 2.94 -1.59 -7.94
N SER A 110 3.57 -0.58 -7.33
CA SER A 110 4.45 -0.83 -6.18
C SER A 110 4.38 0.28 -5.13
N GLY A 111 5.05 0.05 -4.01
CA GLY A 111 5.02 0.93 -2.84
C GLY A 111 4.62 0.16 -1.59
N GLN A 112 3.83 0.80 -0.72
CA GLN A 112 3.41 0.23 0.56
C GLN A 112 1.89 0.06 0.65
N SER A 113 1.36 0.09 1.87
CA SER A 113 -0.01 -0.30 2.21
C SER A 113 -1.09 0.40 1.39
N ASN A 114 -0.91 1.68 1.01
CA ASN A 114 -1.88 2.39 0.18
C ASN A 114 -1.95 1.89 -1.27
N MET A 115 -0.84 1.37 -1.82
CA MET A 115 -0.84 0.62 -3.10
C MET A 115 -1.34 -0.81 -2.90
N GLU A 116 -0.97 -1.47 -1.80
CA GLU A 116 -1.32 -2.87 -1.52
C GLU A 116 -2.83 -3.06 -1.22
N LEU A 117 -3.48 -2.04 -0.64
CA LEU A 117 -4.82 -2.13 -0.08
C LEU A 117 -5.84 -2.71 -1.08
N THR A 118 -6.39 -3.85 -0.69
CA THR A 118 -7.25 -4.66 -1.57
C THR A 118 -8.68 -4.16 -1.63
N MET A 119 -9.40 -4.50 -2.71
CA MET A 119 -10.84 -4.20 -2.82
C MET A 119 -11.68 -4.88 -1.74
N THR A 120 -11.20 -5.96 -1.11
CA THR A 120 -11.83 -6.51 0.10
C THR A 120 -11.96 -5.46 1.21
N ARG A 121 -10.94 -4.63 1.40
CA ARG A 121 -10.98 -3.54 2.40
C ARG A 121 -11.98 -2.46 2.03
N LEU A 122 -12.25 -2.30 0.74
CA LEU A 122 -13.09 -1.26 0.17
C LEU A 122 -14.49 -1.75 -0.23
N GLN A 123 -14.82 -3.00 0.06
CA GLN A 123 -15.97 -3.68 -0.53
C GLN A 123 -17.30 -2.96 -0.29
N ASP A 124 -17.45 -2.34 0.88
CA ASP A 124 -18.68 -1.64 1.24
C ASP A 124 -18.74 -0.25 0.59
N TYR A 125 -17.59 0.37 0.36
CA TYR A 125 -17.48 1.68 -0.29
C TYR A 125 -17.64 1.56 -1.82
N TYR A 126 -17.19 0.44 -2.41
CA TYR A 126 -17.22 0.19 -3.86
C TYR A 126 -18.03 -1.05 -4.26
N ALA A 127 -19.10 -1.37 -3.53
CA ALA A 127 -19.92 -2.56 -3.78
C ALA A 127 -20.43 -2.63 -5.22
N GLU A 128 -20.87 -1.50 -5.78
CA GLU A 128 -21.34 -1.43 -7.17
C GLU A 128 -20.21 -1.63 -8.18
N ALA A 129 -19.04 -1.03 -7.97
CA ALA A 129 -17.90 -1.20 -8.86
C ALA A 129 -17.43 -2.66 -8.88
N ILE A 130 -17.41 -3.33 -7.71
CA ILE A 130 -17.08 -4.76 -7.60
C ILE A 130 -18.11 -5.61 -8.36
N LYS A 131 -19.40 -5.37 -8.13
CA LYS A 131 -20.48 -6.10 -8.82
C LYS A 131 -20.37 -6.01 -10.34
N ASN A 132 -19.99 -4.84 -10.86
CA ASN A 132 -19.92 -4.57 -12.30
C ASN A 132 -18.50 -4.74 -12.89
N SER A 133 -17.58 -5.37 -12.16
CA SER A 133 -16.15 -5.37 -12.48
C SER A 133 -15.68 -6.36 -13.55
N LYS A 134 -16.58 -7.23 -14.05
CA LYS A 134 -16.19 -8.29 -14.99
C LYS A 134 -15.60 -7.71 -16.27
N ASN A 135 -14.27 -7.82 -16.41
CA ASN A 135 -13.53 -7.41 -17.58
C ASN A 135 -12.28 -8.29 -17.76
N PRO A 136 -12.34 -9.31 -18.64
CA PRO A 136 -11.23 -10.25 -18.83
C PRO A 136 -9.98 -9.64 -19.48
N LYS A 137 -10.05 -8.38 -19.92
CA LYS A 137 -8.93 -7.62 -20.51
C LYS A 137 -8.12 -6.85 -19.48
N ILE A 138 -8.59 -6.74 -18.23
CA ILE A 138 -7.82 -6.23 -17.10
C ILE A 138 -7.40 -7.42 -16.25
N ARG A 139 -6.09 -7.54 -15.99
CA ARG A 139 -5.55 -8.67 -15.23
C ARG A 139 -4.51 -8.21 -14.23
N GLN A 140 -4.46 -8.87 -13.07
CA GLN A 140 -3.44 -8.65 -12.05
C GLN A 140 -2.62 -9.93 -11.85
N PHE A 141 -1.30 -9.78 -11.75
CA PHE A 141 -0.41 -10.74 -11.12
C PHE A 141 0.00 -10.16 -9.77
N LEU A 142 -0.36 -10.84 -8.68
CA LEU A 142 0.09 -10.47 -7.34
C LEU A 142 1.46 -11.10 -7.08
N VAL A 143 2.47 -10.27 -6.84
CA VAL A 143 3.81 -10.73 -6.47
C VAL A 143 3.80 -11.14 -4.99
N PRO A 144 4.29 -12.34 -4.65
CA PRO A 144 4.32 -12.76 -3.25
C PRO A 144 5.25 -11.88 -2.40
N ASP A 145 4.78 -11.60 -1.18
CA ASP A 145 5.59 -10.98 -0.14
C ASP A 145 6.79 -11.88 0.19
N ALA A 146 7.98 -11.41 -0.15
CA ALA A 146 9.23 -12.11 0.12
C ALA A 146 10.38 -11.11 0.24
N TYR A 147 11.41 -11.49 0.99
CA TYR A 147 12.65 -10.73 1.09
C TYR A 147 13.87 -11.66 1.01
N ASN A 148 14.99 -11.14 0.52
CA ASN A 148 16.28 -11.81 0.57
C ASN A 148 17.40 -10.77 0.66
N PHE A 149 18.19 -10.76 1.73
CA PHE A 149 19.26 -9.77 1.92
C PHE A 149 20.59 -10.17 1.27
N ILE A 150 20.73 -11.44 0.85
CA ILE A 150 21.99 -12.00 0.34
C ILE A 150 22.08 -11.82 -1.17
N GLN A 151 21.02 -12.16 -1.90
CA GLN A 151 21.05 -12.17 -3.36
C GLN A 151 19.68 -11.92 -4.00
N GLU A 152 19.72 -11.38 -5.20
CA GLU A 152 18.57 -11.26 -6.10
C GLU A 152 18.04 -12.63 -6.52
N GLN A 153 16.72 -12.75 -6.55
CA GLN A 153 16.04 -13.94 -7.00
C GLN A 153 15.81 -13.89 -8.52
N SER A 154 15.87 -15.05 -9.18
CA SER A 154 15.66 -15.18 -10.63
C SER A 154 14.22 -15.50 -11.03
N ASP A 155 13.38 -15.89 -10.07
CA ASP A 155 11.96 -16.22 -10.24
C ASP A 155 11.20 -15.93 -8.94
N LEU A 156 9.87 -15.91 -9.03
CA LEU A 156 8.97 -15.77 -7.89
C LEU A 156 8.64 -17.14 -7.28
N SER A 157 8.35 -17.17 -5.98
CA SER A 157 7.98 -18.41 -5.28
C SER A 157 6.61 -18.95 -5.72
N ASN A 158 5.67 -18.06 -5.99
CA ASN A 158 4.31 -18.37 -6.46
C ASN A 158 3.74 -17.19 -7.27
N GLY A 159 2.44 -17.25 -7.57
CA GLY A 159 1.68 -16.19 -8.24
C GLY A 159 1.01 -16.69 -9.52
N THR A 160 -0.12 -16.07 -9.84
CA THR A 160 -0.95 -16.36 -11.01
C THR A 160 -1.55 -15.07 -11.56
N TRP A 161 -1.84 -15.05 -12.86
CA TRP A 161 -2.61 -13.98 -13.47
C TRP A 161 -4.10 -14.20 -13.22
N MET A 162 -4.75 -13.21 -12.62
CA MET A 162 -6.18 -13.20 -12.38
C MET A 162 -6.85 -12.15 -13.24
N GLU A 163 -7.96 -12.51 -13.89
CA GLU A 163 -8.80 -11.55 -14.59
C GLU A 163 -9.73 -10.80 -13.63
N ALA A 164 -10.06 -9.55 -13.97
CA ALA A 164 -11.03 -8.79 -13.21
C ALA A 164 -12.43 -9.43 -13.33
N SER A 165 -12.93 -9.93 -12.21
CA SER A 165 -14.30 -10.42 -12.00
C SER A 165 -14.75 -10.01 -10.60
N PRO A 166 -16.05 -10.00 -10.28
CA PRO A 166 -16.51 -9.65 -8.93
C PRO A 166 -15.83 -10.46 -7.81
N GLU A 167 -15.52 -11.73 -8.07
CA GLU A 167 -14.84 -12.62 -7.13
C GLU A 167 -13.35 -12.31 -7.04
N ASN A 168 -12.63 -12.29 -8.16
CA ASN A 168 -11.18 -12.08 -8.18
C ASN A 168 -10.79 -10.67 -7.78
N LEU A 169 -11.66 -9.68 -8.04
CA LEU A 169 -11.38 -8.28 -7.77
C LEU A 169 -11.13 -8.04 -6.28
N MET A 170 -11.68 -8.88 -5.40
CA MET A 170 -11.47 -8.81 -3.96
C MET A 170 -9.97 -8.83 -3.56
N GLU A 171 -9.10 -9.44 -4.37
CA GLU A 171 -7.64 -9.51 -4.20
C GLU A 171 -6.87 -8.45 -5.01
N PHE A 172 -7.56 -7.62 -5.79
CA PHE A 172 -6.92 -6.54 -6.54
C PHE A 172 -6.59 -5.37 -5.62
N SER A 173 -5.46 -4.71 -5.87
CA SER A 173 -5.22 -3.37 -5.34
C SER A 173 -6.32 -2.43 -5.82
N GLY A 174 -6.95 -1.70 -4.90
CA GLY A 174 -7.99 -0.74 -5.25
C GLY A 174 -7.47 0.39 -6.14
N VAL A 175 -6.29 0.94 -5.82
CA VAL A 175 -5.65 1.99 -6.62
C VAL A 175 -5.31 1.48 -8.01
N ALA A 176 -4.65 0.32 -8.11
CA ALA A 176 -4.21 -0.24 -9.37
C ALA A 176 -5.40 -0.62 -10.27
N TYR A 177 -6.48 -1.16 -9.69
CA TYR A 177 -7.69 -1.50 -10.44
C TYR A 177 -8.34 -0.26 -11.07
N PHE A 178 -8.59 0.80 -10.30
CA PHE A 178 -9.23 2.00 -10.85
C PHE A 178 -8.34 2.69 -11.88
N PHE A 179 -7.02 2.68 -11.70
CA PHE A 179 -6.06 3.11 -12.71
C PHE A 179 -6.20 2.31 -14.03
N ALA A 180 -6.20 0.97 -13.94
CA ALA A 180 -6.32 0.11 -15.12
C ALA A 180 -7.67 0.24 -15.81
N LYS A 181 -8.75 0.40 -15.03
CA LYS A 181 -10.11 0.59 -15.53
C LYS A 181 -10.19 1.86 -16.40
N GLU A 182 -9.68 2.98 -15.91
CA GLU A 182 -9.67 4.26 -16.64
C GLU A 182 -8.83 4.18 -17.93
N LEU A 183 -7.66 3.52 -17.88
CA LEU A 183 -6.85 3.32 -19.09
C LEU A 183 -7.53 2.38 -20.10
N TYR A 184 -8.19 1.33 -19.62
CA TYR A 184 -8.93 0.42 -20.50
C TYR A 184 -10.10 1.14 -21.18
N GLU A 185 -10.88 1.93 -20.43
CA GLU A 185 -12.03 2.68 -20.97
C GLU A 185 -11.60 3.73 -22.02
N GLU A 186 -10.43 4.35 -21.85
CA GLU A 186 -9.91 5.33 -22.81
C GLU A 186 -9.33 4.69 -24.08
N PHE A 187 -8.63 3.56 -23.95
CA PHE A 187 -7.81 3.02 -25.05
C PHE A 187 -8.31 1.68 -25.62
N GLU A 188 -9.18 0.96 -24.92
CA GLU A 188 -9.65 -0.40 -25.27
C GLU A 188 -8.51 -1.39 -25.55
N VAL A 189 -7.40 -1.23 -24.80
CA VAL A 189 -6.21 -2.08 -24.87
C VAL A 189 -6.13 -2.95 -23.60
N PRO A 190 -5.83 -4.26 -23.69
CA PRO A 190 -5.67 -5.08 -22.49
C PRO A 190 -4.64 -4.50 -21.51
N ILE A 191 -4.94 -4.51 -20.21
CA ILE A 191 -4.08 -3.97 -19.17
C ILE A 191 -3.64 -5.11 -18.24
N GLY A 192 -2.33 -5.28 -18.08
CA GLY A 192 -1.71 -6.16 -17.10
C GLY A 192 -1.14 -5.34 -15.94
N LEU A 193 -1.50 -5.70 -14.72
CA LEU A 193 -0.97 -5.12 -13.49
C LEU A 193 -0.05 -6.13 -12.83
N ILE A 194 1.21 -5.77 -12.61
CA ILE A 194 2.11 -6.54 -11.74
C ILE A 194 2.14 -5.82 -10.40
N ASN A 195 1.42 -6.35 -9.41
CA ASN A 195 1.32 -5.74 -8.08
C ASN A 195 2.42 -6.28 -7.18
N ALA A 196 3.39 -5.42 -6.86
CA ALA A 196 4.52 -5.68 -5.98
C ALA A 196 4.59 -4.58 -4.90
N ALA A 197 3.64 -4.60 -3.95
CA ALA A 197 3.55 -3.63 -2.87
C ALA A 197 3.52 -4.34 -1.51
N LEU A 198 4.15 -3.76 -0.49
CA LEU A 198 4.22 -4.34 0.86
C LEU A 198 4.07 -3.28 1.94
N GLY A 199 3.04 -3.44 2.78
CA GLY A 199 2.68 -2.54 3.86
C GLY A 199 3.81 -2.21 4.83
N GLY A 200 3.96 -0.92 5.11
CA GLY A 200 4.96 -0.38 6.03
C GLY A 200 6.40 -0.37 5.50
N SER A 201 6.67 -0.82 4.27
CA SER A 201 8.01 -0.82 3.73
C SER A 201 8.54 0.61 3.43
N PRO A 202 9.75 0.95 3.90
CA PRO A 202 10.42 2.18 3.52
C PRO A 202 11.11 2.04 2.15
N VAL A 203 11.40 3.16 1.49
CA VAL A 203 11.96 3.18 0.12
C VAL A 203 13.29 2.41 -0.01
N GLU A 204 14.08 2.34 1.05
CA GLU A 204 15.37 1.66 1.10
C GLU A 204 15.25 0.14 0.91
N ALA A 205 14.11 -0.45 1.29
CA ALA A 205 13.83 -1.88 1.09
C ALA A 205 13.73 -2.26 -0.41
N TRP A 206 13.46 -1.26 -1.26
CA TRP A 206 13.19 -1.39 -2.69
C TRP A 206 14.36 -0.96 -3.59
N LEU A 207 15.49 -0.57 -3.00
CA LEU A 207 16.73 -0.28 -3.71
C LEU A 207 17.59 -1.54 -3.83
N SER A 208 18.23 -1.76 -4.98
CA SER A 208 19.28 -2.78 -5.07
C SER A 208 20.47 -2.43 -4.18
N GLU A 209 21.27 -3.41 -3.76
CA GLU A 209 22.48 -3.20 -2.96
C GLU A 209 23.41 -2.12 -3.55
N ASP A 210 23.65 -2.14 -4.86
CA ASP A 210 24.49 -1.13 -5.52
C ASP A 210 23.95 0.30 -5.38
N ALA A 211 22.64 0.47 -5.40
CA ALA A 211 21.99 1.76 -5.25
C ALA A 211 21.92 2.22 -3.78
N LEU A 212 22.18 1.32 -2.83
CA LEU A 212 22.29 1.65 -1.42
C LEU A 212 23.67 2.17 -1.03
N LYS A 213 24.72 1.88 -1.80
CA LYS A 213 26.10 2.28 -1.50
C LYS A 213 26.29 3.77 -1.16
N PRO A 214 25.58 4.73 -1.80
CA PRO A 214 25.67 6.15 -1.42
C PRO A 214 25.01 6.50 -0.07
N PHE A 215 24.29 5.57 0.55
CA PHE A 215 23.52 5.76 1.78
C PHE A 215 24.10 4.88 2.90
N ASP A 216 25.22 5.30 3.48
CA ASP A 216 26.03 4.51 4.44
C ASP A 216 25.20 3.78 5.51
N THR A 217 24.24 4.46 6.14
CA THR A 217 23.39 3.84 7.17
C THR A 217 22.56 2.68 6.61
N ALA A 218 21.92 2.86 5.47
CA ALA A 218 21.10 1.83 4.85
C ALA A 218 21.96 0.67 4.30
N TYR A 219 23.11 1.00 3.68
CA TYR A 219 24.05 0.00 3.18
C TYR A 219 24.66 -0.84 4.29
N ASN A 220 25.12 -0.22 5.38
CA ASN A 220 25.67 -0.94 6.53
C ASN A 220 24.61 -1.78 7.24
N THR A 221 23.37 -1.31 7.30
CA THR A 221 22.23 -2.11 7.78
C THR A 221 22.04 -3.35 6.92
N LEU A 222 22.01 -3.23 5.59
CA LEU A 222 21.95 -4.38 4.68
C LEU A 222 23.08 -5.38 4.97
N GLN A 223 24.33 -4.93 5.10
CA GLN A 223 25.45 -5.85 5.37
C GLN A 223 25.27 -6.65 6.65
N ARG A 224 24.68 -6.06 7.70
CA ARG A 224 24.36 -6.76 8.94
C ARG A 224 23.26 -7.80 8.73
N PHE A 225 22.21 -7.45 7.98
CA PHE A 225 21.08 -8.35 7.72
C PHE A 225 21.39 -9.47 6.72
N LYS A 226 22.60 -9.52 6.14
CA LYS A 226 23.12 -10.70 5.43
C LYS A 226 23.46 -11.86 6.36
N ASP A 227 23.64 -11.60 7.66
CA ASP A 227 23.90 -12.63 8.67
C ASP A 227 22.58 -13.32 9.10
N PRO A 228 22.36 -14.61 8.76
CA PRO A 228 21.17 -15.33 9.18
C PRO A 228 21.09 -15.53 10.70
N ASP A 229 22.23 -15.54 11.42
CA ASP A 229 22.24 -15.67 12.87
C ASP A 229 21.69 -14.41 13.54
N LEU A 230 21.95 -13.23 12.97
CA LEU A 230 21.35 -11.97 13.42
C LEU A 230 19.83 -12.00 13.27
N ILE A 231 19.35 -12.44 12.10
CA ILE A 231 17.90 -12.56 11.82
C ILE A 231 17.24 -13.48 12.85
N SER A 232 17.78 -14.69 13.03
CA SER A 232 17.24 -15.68 13.97
C SER A 232 17.23 -15.16 15.41
N LYS A 233 18.27 -14.43 15.84
CA LYS A 233 18.32 -13.79 17.17
C LYS A 233 17.26 -12.71 17.34
N ILE A 234 17.02 -11.89 16.32
CA ILE A 234 15.98 -10.86 16.33
C ILE A 234 14.60 -11.51 16.44
N GLU A 235 14.31 -12.51 15.60
CA GLU A 235 13.03 -13.22 15.60
C GLU A 235 12.73 -13.88 16.95
N GLN A 236 13.71 -14.60 17.53
CA GLN A 236 13.56 -15.23 18.84
C GLN A 236 13.35 -14.20 19.95
N LYS A 237 14.09 -13.08 19.91
CA LYS A 237 13.95 -12.00 20.89
C LYS A 237 12.57 -11.35 20.81
N ASP A 238 12.10 -11.02 19.61
CA ASP A 238 10.82 -10.36 19.38
C ASP A 238 9.64 -11.30 19.71
N GLN A 239 9.73 -12.59 19.34
CA GLN A 239 8.76 -13.61 19.72
C GLN A 239 8.67 -13.74 21.24
N LYS A 240 9.80 -13.88 21.93
CA LYS A 240 9.84 -13.98 23.40
C LYS A 240 9.27 -12.72 24.05
N ARG A 241 9.67 -11.54 23.59
CA ARG A 241 9.17 -10.27 24.12
C ARG A 241 7.64 -10.16 24.01
N GLN A 242 7.08 -10.51 22.85
CA GLN A 242 5.62 -10.48 22.64
C GLN A 242 4.92 -11.51 23.54
N GLN A 243 5.42 -12.74 23.61
CA GLN A 243 4.87 -13.79 24.46
C GLN A 243 4.88 -13.40 25.94
N ASP A 244 6.00 -12.90 26.45
CA ASP A 244 6.14 -12.49 27.85
C ASP A 244 5.19 -11.33 28.18
N TRP A 245 5.05 -10.34 27.30
CA TRP A 245 4.17 -9.19 27.52
C TRP A 245 2.69 -9.60 27.54
N PHE A 246 2.22 -10.41 26.58
CA PHE A 246 0.83 -10.87 26.56
C PHE A 246 0.50 -11.87 27.66
N ALA A 247 1.47 -12.71 28.08
CA ALA A 247 1.29 -13.58 29.24
C ALA A 247 1.05 -12.76 30.51
N LEU A 248 1.91 -11.76 30.76
CA LEU A 248 1.79 -10.86 31.91
C LEU A 248 0.51 -10.01 31.85
N LEU A 249 0.13 -9.52 30.66
CA LEU A 249 -1.12 -8.80 30.44
C LEU A 249 -2.33 -9.65 30.86
N ASN A 250 -2.41 -10.90 30.37
CA ASN A 250 -3.53 -11.79 30.67
C ASN A 250 -3.57 -12.22 32.14
N GLU A 251 -2.40 -12.37 32.79
CA GLU A 251 -2.32 -12.66 34.23
C GLU A 251 -2.87 -11.51 35.09
N LYS A 252 -2.56 -10.27 34.71
CA LYS A 252 -2.95 -9.07 35.48
C LYS A 252 -4.35 -8.54 35.15
N ASP A 253 -4.90 -8.89 33.99
CA ASP A 253 -6.19 -8.39 33.53
C ASP A 253 -7.35 -8.88 34.41
N LYS A 254 -7.85 -8.00 35.28
CA LYS A 254 -8.94 -8.27 36.23
C LYS A 254 -10.20 -8.83 35.57
N GLY A 255 -10.46 -8.49 34.30
CA GLY A 255 -11.63 -8.97 33.56
C GLY A 255 -11.44 -10.31 32.88
N PHE A 256 -10.23 -10.86 32.90
CA PHE A 256 -9.85 -12.12 32.25
C PHE A 256 -9.39 -13.21 33.24
N ILE A 257 -9.18 -12.85 34.51
CA ILE A 257 -8.88 -13.81 35.58
C ILE A 257 -10.08 -14.74 35.79
N LYS A 258 -9.79 -16.04 35.96
CA LYS A 258 -10.79 -17.09 36.21
C LYS A 258 -11.60 -16.78 37.47
N GLY A 259 -12.94 -16.79 37.35
CA GLY A 259 -13.88 -16.44 38.41
C GLY A 259 -14.27 -14.96 38.47
N SER A 260 -13.67 -14.11 37.62
CA SER A 260 -13.99 -12.69 37.49
C SER A 260 -14.17 -12.27 36.04
N GLU A 261 -14.62 -13.18 35.17
CA GLU A 261 -14.71 -12.95 33.73
C GLU A 261 -15.75 -11.88 33.38
N TRP A 262 -15.30 -10.71 32.92
CA TRP A 262 -16.18 -9.57 32.63
C TRP A 262 -16.91 -9.70 31.29
N PHE A 263 -16.56 -10.68 30.46
CA PHE A 263 -17.28 -10.96 29.22
C PHE A 263 -18.60 -11.69 29.44
N LEU A 264 -18.83 -12.31 30.60
CA LEU A 264 -20.04 -13.10 30.88
C LEU A 264 -21.32 -12.28 30.69
N LYS A 265 -22.37 -12.95 30.21
CA LYS A 265 -23.69 -12.35 29.93
C LYS A 265 -24.25 -11.63 31.16
N ASP A 266 -24.28 -12.33 32.28
CA ASP A 266 -24.92 -11.89 33.52
C ASP A 266 -23.96 -11.18 34.49
N TYR A 267 -22.78 -10.77 34.01
CA TYR A 267 -21.84 -9.99 34.82
C TYR A 267 -22.46 -8.64 35.24
N ASN A 268 -22.37 -8.32 36.52
CA ASN A 268 -22.89 -7.07 37.08
C ASN A 268 -21.89 -5.91 36.90
N ASP A 269 -22.17 -5.04 35.94
CA ASP A 269 -21.39 -3.84 35.61
C ASP A 269 -21.97 -2.55 36.20
N ALA A 270 -22.81 -2.63 37.25
CA ALA A 270 -23.46 -1.44 37.85
C ALA A 270 -22.46 -0.39 38.36
N THR A 271 -21.26 -0.80 38.75
CA THR A 271 -20.21 0.07 39.30
C THR A 271 -19.25 0.64 38.25
N TRP A 272 -19.41 0.24 36.98
CA TRP A 272 -18.52 0.70 35.91
C TRP A 272 -18.79 2.16 35.56
N SER A 273 -17.72 2.88 35.20
CA SER A 273 -17.82 4.27 34.74
C SER A 273 -18.35 4.31 33.30
N ASN A 274 -18.75 5.50 32.83
CA ASN A 274 -19.23 5.70 31.47
C ASN A 274 -18.24 6.50 30.63
N MET A 275 -18.11 6.13 29.35
CA MET A 275 -17.28 6.82 28.36
C MET A 275 -18.06 6.95 27.05
N GLN A 276 -17.81 8.02 26.30
CA GLN A 276 -18.34 8.15 24.93
C GLN A 276 -17.53 7.27 23.97
N VAL A 277 -18.25 6.52 23.13
CA VAL A 277 -17.68 5.72 22.03
C VAL A 277 -18.32 6.18 20.72
N PRO A 278 -17.53 6.49 19.67
CA PRO A 278 -16.07 6.50 19.66
C PRO A 278 -15.45 7.59 20.55
N GLY A 279 -14.15 7.44 20.84
CA GLY A 279 -13.42 8.29 21.77
C GLY A 279 -12.20 7.55 22.36
N TYR A 280 -11.30 8.32 22.96
CA TYR A 280 -10.08 7.83 23.60
C TYR A 280 -10.18 7.94 25.12
N TRP A 281 -9.66 6.96 25.86
CA TRP A 281 -9.83 6.91 27.31
C TRP A 281 -8.90 7.87 28.05
N GLU A 282 -7.83 8.34 27.41
CA GLU A 282 -6.96 9.38 27.94
C GLU A 282 -7.71 10.69 28.16
N ASP A 283 -8.69 10.99 27.30
CA ASP A 283 -9.54 12.16 27.41
C ASP A 283 -10.66 11.98 28.47
N HIS A 284 -10.80 10.77 29.03
CA HIS A 284 -11.90 10.35 29.90
C HIS A 284 -11.41 9.76 31.24
N GLY A 285 -10.26 10.25 31.74
CA GLY A 285 -9.80 9.94 33.10
C GLY A 285 -8.84 8.76 33.22
N LEU A 286 -8.34 8.21 32.11
CA LEU A 286 -7.25 7.22 32.08
C LEU A 286 -6.03 7.77 31.29
N PRO A 287 -5.37 8.86 31.74
CA PRO A 287 -4.25 9.42 31.01
C PRO A 287 -3.04 8.47 31.00
N ASN A 288 -2.41 8.31 29.83
CA ASN A 288 -1.19 7.51 29.63
C ASN A 288 -1.33 6.05 30.08
N VAL A 289 -2.45 5.41 29.73
CA VAL A 289 -2.73 4.01 30.08
C VAL A 289 -2.55 3.11 28.86
N ASP A 290 -1.49 2.32 28.90
CA ASP A 290 -1.32 1.11 28.08
C ASP A 290 -1.80 -0.12 28.86
N GLY A 291 -2.25 -1.17 28.18
CA GLY A 291 -2.79 -2.38 28.81
C GLY A 291 -4.19 -2.73 28.32
N VAL A 292 -5.12 -2.99 29.25
CA VAL A 292 -6.49 -3.43 28.90
C VAL A 292 -7.55 -2.52 29.49
N VAL A 293 -8.46 -2.05 28.64
CA VAL A 293 -9.72 -1.41 29.04
C VAL A 293 -10.89 -2.23 28.48
N TRP A 294 -11.83 -2.56 29.36
CA TRP A 294 -13.03 -3.29 28.99
C TRP A 294 -14.19 -2.32 28.76
N PHE A 295 -15.02 -2.63 27.77
CA PHE A 295 -16.21 -1.87 27.42
C PHE A 295 -17.43 -2.79 27.39
N ARG A 296 -18.56 -2.32 27.91
CA ARG A 296 -19.84 -3.04 27.90
C ARG A 296 -20.97 -2.12 27.46
N LYS A 297 -21.81 -2.60 26.55
CA LYS A 297 -23.04 -1.92 26.12
C LYS A 297 -24.21 -2.88 26.10
N THR A 298 -25.29 -2.45 26.73
CA THR A 298 -26.60 -3.08 26.60
C THR A 298 -27.34 -2.46 25.43
N ILE A 299 -27.94 -3.30 24.59
CA ILE A 299 -28.84 -2.90 23.51
C ILE A 299 -30.14 -3.69 23.59
N GLU A 300 -31.22 -3.08 23.13
CA GLU A 300 -32.52 -3.74 22.98
C GLU A 300 -32.68 -4.24 21.54
N ILE A 301 -32.89 -5.54 21.37
CA ILE A 301 -33.07 -6.19 20.07
C ILE A 301 -34.56 -6.50 19.86
N PRO A 302 -35.19 -5.98 18.80
CA PRO A 302 -36.59 -6.30 18.51
C PRO A 302 -36.73 -7.70 17.90
N GLN A 303 -37.93 -8.29 18.02
CA GLN A 303 -38.23 -9.66 17.57
C GLN A 303 -37.95 -9.89 16.07
N ASN A 304 -37.98 -8.86 15.22
CA ASN A 304 -37.67 -8.97 13.79
C ASN A 304 -36.16 -9.13 13.49
N MET A 305 -35.28 -8.90 14.45
CA MET A 305 -33.82 -8.96 14.29
C MET A 305 -33.18 -10.24 14.85
N VAL A 306 -33.95 -11.12 15.50
CA VAL A 306 -33.45 -12.42 16.01
C VAL A 306 -33.59 -13.54 14.99
N ASN A 307 -32.94 -14.69 15.23
CA ASN A 307 -32.92 -15.85 14.33
C ASN A 307 -32.37 -15.54 12.92
N LYS A 308 -31.52 -14.51 12.84
CA LYS A 308 -30.91 -14.03 11.60
C LYS A 308 -29.45 -13.68 11.88
N GLU A 309 -28.59 -13.92 10.90
CA GLU A 309 -27.21 -13.46 10.97
C GLU A 309 -27.18 -11.93 11.11
N ALA A 310 -26.35 -11.42 12.03
CA ALA A 310 -26.14 -10.00 12.20
C ALA A 310 -24.69 -9.61 11.88
N LYS A 311 -24.49 -8.37 11.43
CA LYS A 311 -23.16 -7.79 11.23
C LYS A 311 -22.91 -6.71 12.26
N LEU A 312 -21.82 -6.85 13.00
CA LEU A 312 -21.37 -5.89 14.00
C LEU A 312 -20.20 -5.08 13.46
N TRP A 313 -20.38 -3.77 13.41
CA TRP A 313 -19.41 -2.79 12.97
C TRP A 313 -18.97 -1.94 14.16
N LEU A 314 -17.68 -1.92 14.44
CA LEU A 314 -17.09 -1.20 15.58
C LEU A 314 -15.96 -0.26 15.13
N GLY A 315 -16.16 0.38 13.96
CA GLY A 315 -15.21 1.33 13.39
C GLY A 315 -13.79 0.79 13.36
N ARG A 316 -12.84 1.55 13.91
CA ARG A 316 -11.47 1.10 14.22
C ARG A 316 -11.19 1.30 15.71
N SER A 317 -10.21 0.60 16.25
CA SER A 317 -9.77 0.76 17.63
C SER A 317 -8.25 0.59 17.76
N VAL A 318 -7.66 1.21 18.78
CA VAL A 318 -6.23 1.12 19.09
C VAL A 318 -6.04 0.23 20.32
N ASP A 319 -5.36 -0.91 20.27
CA ASP A 319 -4.74 -1.56 19.10
C ASP A 319 -5.46 -2.85 18.71
N GLN A 320 -5.82 -3.70 19.68
CA GLN A 320 -6.36 -5.04 19.46
C GLN A 320 -7.63 -5.25 20.28
N ASP A 321 -8.66 -5.86 19.71
CA ASP A 321 -9.92 -6.14 20.41
C ASP A 321 -10.26 -7.63 20.44
N HIS A 322 -11.00 -8.03 21.47
CA HIS A 322 -11.75 -9.29 21.54
C HIS A 322 -13.20 -8.96 21.85
N VAL A 323 -14.12 -9.43 21.02
CA VAL A 323 -15.53 -9.06 21.09
C VAL A 323 -16.39 -10.24 21.48
N TYR A 324 -17.30 -9.98 22.42
CA TYR A 324 -18.25 -10.94 22.95
C TYR A 324 -19.66 -10.39 22.83
N VAL A 325 -20.61 -11.25 22.48
CA VAL A 325 -22.04 -10.95 22.47
C VAL A 325 -22.74 -11.97 23.35
N ASN A 326 -23.46 -11.50 24.36
CA ASN A 326 -24.13 -12.34 25.34
C ASN A 326 -23.21 -13.39 25.99
N GLY A 327 -21.94 -13.06 26.22
CA GLY A 327 -20.94 -13.97 26.78
C GLY A 327 -20.17 -14.82 25.76
N THR A 328 -20.62 -14.88 24.51
CA THR A 328 -20.01 -15.70 23.47
C THR A 328 -19.00 -14.87 22.68
N PHE A 329 -17.77 -15.38 22.53
CA PHE A 329 -16.75 -14.76 21.68
C PHE A 329 -17.15 -14.85 20.21
N ILE A 330 -17.11 -13.73 19.49
CA ILE A 330 -17.50 -13.66 18.07
C ILE A 330 -16.35 -13.25 17.14
N GLY A 331 -15.22 -12.76 17.68
CA GLY A 331 -14.08 -12.40 16.86
C GLY A 331 -13.11 -11.43 17.51
N SER A 332 -11.98 -11.23 16.84
CA SER A 332 -10.92 -10.31 17.23
C SER A 332 -10.22 -9.71 16.01
N THR A 333 -9.57 -8.56 16.21
CA THR A 333 -8.68 -7.94 15.24
C THR A 333 -7.41 -7.50 15.95
N GLY A 334 -6.24 -7.87 15.41
CA GLY A 334 -4.96 -7.82 16.14
C GLY A 334 -4.18 -6.49 16.14
N TYR A 335 -4.59 -5.48 15.37
CA TYR A 335 -3.87 -4.20 15.28
C TYR A 335 -4.79 -3.06 14.83
N GLN A 336 -4.32 -1.81 14.89
CA GLN A 336 -5.20 -0.64 14.82
C GLN A 336 -5.83 -0.30 13.46
N TYR A 337 -5.24 -0.73 12.34
CA TYR A 337 -5.64 -0.23 11.00
C TYR A 337 -6.89 -0.90 10.38
N PRO A 338 -7.22 -2.18 10.66
CA PRO A 338 -8.42 -2.77 10.09
C PRO A 338 -9.73 -2.25 10.71
N PRO A 339 -10.78 -1.89 9.94
CA PRO A 339 -12.13 -1.85 10.47
C PRO A 339 -12.52 -3.15 11.15
N ARG A 340 -13.21 -2.99 12.27
CA ARG A 340 -13.75 -4.05 13.11
C ARG A 340 -15.11 -4.46 12.57
N LYS A 341 -15.15 -5.60 11.88
CA LYS A 341 -16.35 -6.17 11.26
C LYS A 341 -16.47 -7.62 11.67
N TYR A 342 -17.51 -7.93 12.46
CA TYR A 342 -17.75 -9.27 12.98
C TYR A 342 -19.11 -9.78 12.55
N THR A 343 -19.20 -11.09 12.33
CA THR A 343 -20.47 -11.77 12.06
C THR A 343 -20.98 -12.39 13.35
N ILE A 344 -22.22 -12.09 13.69
CA ILE A 344 -22.92 -12.67 14.84
C ILE A 344 -23.80 -13.81 14.31
N PRO A 345 -23.62 -15.05 14.81
CA PRO A 345 -24.46 -16.19 14.46
C PRO A 345 -25.96 -15.92 14.70
N ASN A 346 -26.80 -16.58 13.92
CA ASN A 346 -28.25 -16.29 13.88
C ASN A 346 -28.99 -16.61 15.19
N ASP A 347 -28.43 -17.46 16.04
CA ASP A 347 -28.98 -17.95 17.30
C ASP A 347 -28.49 -17.16 18.52
N LEU A 348 -27.54 -16.23 18.35
CA LEU A 348 -26.89 -15.55 19.46
C LEU A 348 -27.66 -14.32 19.98
N LEU A 349 -28.37 -13.62 19.10
CA LEU A 349 -29.22 -12.48 19.49
C LEU A 349 -30.58 -12.98 20.00
N VAL A 350 -31.01 -12.45 21.14
CA VAL A 350 -32.32 -12.74 21.74
C VAL A 350 -33.22 -11.52 21.71
N THR A 351 -34.54 -11.69 21.81
CA THR A 351 -35.44 -10.53 21.87
C THR A 351 -35.28 -9.82 23.20
N GLY A 352 -35.28 -8.49 23.16
CA GLY A 352 -35.03 -7.62 24.31
C GLY A 352 -33.55 -7.43 24.59
N LYS A 353 -33.16 -7.49 25.85
CA LYS A 353 -31.83 -7.12 26.33
C LYS A 353 -30.72 -8.05 25.81
N ASN A 354 -29.74 -7.46 25.13
CA ASN A 354 -28.48 -8.11 24.73
C ASN A 354 -27.29 -7.28 25.20
N THR A 355 -26.15 -7.93 25.40
CA THR A 355 -24.91 -7.26 25.83
C THR A 355 -23.80 -7.49 24.83
N ILE A 356 -23.13 -6.41 24.44
CA ILE A 356 -21.87 -6.41 23.70
C ILE A 356 -20.76 -6.07 24.69
N THR A 357 -19.74 -6.91 24.77
CA THR A 357 -18.55 -6.69 25.59
C THR A 357 -17.30 -6.69 24.72
N ILE A 358 -16.43 -5.70 24.90
CA ILE A 358 -15.18 -5.55 24.16
C ILE A 358 -14.04 -5.50 25.16
N ARG A 359 -13.08 -6.40 25.00
CA ARG A 359 -11.77 -6.31 25.64
C ARG A 359 -10.83 -5.60 24.67
N LEU A 360 -10.47 -4.35 24.97
CA LEU A 360 -9.59 -3.56 24.12
C LEU A 360 -8.20 -3.48 24.75
N ILE A 361 -7.20 -3.92 23.99
CA ILE A 361 -5.80 -3.99 24.36
C ILE A 361 -5.06 -2.89 23.60
N ASN A 362 -4.44 -1.96 24.33
CA ASN A 362 -3.57 -0.93 23.80
C ASN A 362 -2.13 -1.27 24.14
N GLN A 363 -1.27 -1.32 23.11
CA GLN A 363 0.12 -1.73 23.29
C GLN A 363 1.02 -0.53 23.57
N GLN A 364 0.67 0.64 23.05
CA GLN A 364 1.34 1.91 23.30
C GLN A 364 0.48 3.09 22.81
N GLY A 365 0.68 4.27 23.38
CA GLY A 365 0.11 5.51 22.85
C GLY A 365 -1.37 5.67 23.22
N LYS A 366 -2.13 6.44 22.43
CA LYS A 366 -3.51 6.80 22.75
C LYS A 366 -4.48 5.67 22.42
N GLY A 367 -5.13 5.10 23.44
CA GLY A 367 -6.01 3.95 23.28
C GLY A 367 -7.49 4.30 23.23
N GLY A 368 -8.25 3.54 22.44
CA GLY A 368 -9.70 3.73 22.32
C GLY A 368 -10.27 3.44 20.94
N PHE A 369 -11.36 4.10 20.62
CA PHE A 369 -12.13 3.92 19.38
C PHE A 369 -12.00 5.14 18.48
N ILE A 370 -11.65 4.91 17.22
CA ILE A 370 -11.39 5.98 16.25
C ILE A 370 -12.67 6.74 15.90
N MET A 371 -12.64 8.06 16.06
CA MET A 371 -13.76 8.96 15.72
C MET A 371 -14.14 8.88 14.24
N ASP A 372 -15.35 9.32 13.87
CA ASP A 372 -15.85 9.39 12.49
C ASP A 372 -15.81 8.09 11.67
N LYS A 373 -15.75 6.94 12.35
CA LYS A 373 -15.93 5.60 11.77
C LYS A 373 -17.33 5.05 12.08
N PRO A 374 -17.83 4.07 11.30
CA PRO A 374 -19.16 3.50 11.54
C PRO A 374 -19.18 2.54 12.75
N TYR A 375 -20.10 2.79 13.68
CA TYR A 375 -20.37 1.94 14.84
C TYR A 375 -21.85 1.54 14.87
N PHE A 376 -22.19 0.33 14.42
CA PHE A 376 -23.58 -0.12 14.37
C PHE A 376 -23.68 -1.65 14.37
N LEU A 377 -24.84 -2.16 14.78
CA LEU A 377 -25.27 -3.53 14.55
C LEU A 377 -26.30 -3.52 13.41
N SER A 378 -26.23 -4.46 12.47
CA SER A 378 -27.22 -4.59 11.39
C SER A 378 -27.72 -6.02 11.21
N VAL A 379 -29.00 -6.15 10.88
CA VAL A 379 -29.67 -7.40 10.52
C VAL A 379 -30.56 -7.13 9.31
N GLY A 380 -30.14 -7.61 8.13
CA GLY A 380 -30.83 -7.28 6.89
C GLY A 380 -30.77 -5.77 6.62
N LYS A 381 -31.93 -5.10 6.62
CA LYS A 381 -32.04 -3.64 6.43
C LYS A 381 -32.16 -2.86 7.74
N ASP A 382 -32.36 -3.55 8.86
CA ASP A 382 -32.51 -2.95 10.17
C ASP A 382 -31.14 -2.69 10.79
N SER A 383 -30.98 -1.57 11.50
CA SER A 383 -29.73 -1.20 12.17
C SER A 383 -29.95 -0.56 13.53
N ILE A 384 -29.01 -0.80 14.45
CA ILE A 384 -28.95 -0.18 15.77
C ILE A 384 -27.63 0.60 15.86
N ASP A 385 -27.72 1.90 16.16
CA ASP A 385 -26.55 2.75 16.40
C ASP A 385 -25.86 2.32 17.70
N LEU A 386 -24.54 2.13 17.62
CA LEU A 386 -23.73 1.75 18.77
C LEU A 386 -22.96 2.93 19.37
N LYS A 387 -23.01 4.11 18.78
CA LYS A 387 -22.38 5.33 19.32
C LYS A 387 -23.01 5.77 20.65
N GLY A 388 -22.30 6.65 21.36
CA GLY A 388 -22.74 7.27 22.60
C GLY A 388 -22.13 6.62 23.84
N SER A 389 -22.85 6.64 24.95
CA SER A 389 -22.35 6.14 26.24
C SER A 389 -22.17 4.62 26.22
N TRP A 390 -20.99 4.17 26.64
CA TRP A 390 -20.66 2.79 26.98
C TRP A 390 -20.15 2.73 28.41
N LYS A 391 -20.41 1.63 29.11
CA LYS A 391 -19.73 1.36 30.38
C LYS A 391 -18.30 0.93 30.09
N TYR A 392 -17.35 1.37 30.89
CA TYR A 392 -15.96 0.95 30.79
C TYR A 392 -15.32 0.72 32.16
N GLN A 393 -14.29 -0.14 32.18
CA GLN A 393 -13.52 -0.46 33.38
C GLN A 393 -12.08 -0.83 33.00
N LEU A 394 -11.12 -0.31 33.77
CA LEU A 394 -9.71 -0.65 33.63
C LEU A 394 -9.46 -2.09 34.07
N GLY A 395 -8.99 -2.93 33.13
CA GLY A 395 -8.58 -4.31 33.39
C GLY A 395 -7.19 -4.36 34.05
N THR A 396 -6.18 -3.80 33.37
CA THR A 396 -4.81 -3.71 33.87
C THR A 396 -4.02 -2.60 33.17
N ILE A 397 -2.97 -2.11 33.83
CA ILE A 397 -1.96 -1.21 33.26
C ILE A 397 -0.71 -2.03 32.93
N MET A 398 -0.11 -1.75 31.77
CA MET A 398 1.13 -2.34 31.30
C MET A 398 2.14 -1.25 30.97
N GLU A 399 3.43 -1.61 31.01
CA GLU A 399 4.44 -0.83 30.32
C GLU A 399 4.22 -0.93 28.80
N PRO A 400 4.52 0.12 28.01
CA PRO A 400 4.40 0.08 26.56
C PRO A 400 5.16 -1.12 25.99
N LEU A 401 4.54 -1.86 25.06
CA LEU A 401 5.23 -2.94 24.36
C LEU A 401 6.26 -2.30 23.42
N PRO A 402 7.57 -2.58 23.56
CA PRO A 402 8.56 -2.02 22.66
C PRO A 402 8.30 -2.44 21.20
N GLU A 403 8.62 -1.59 20.24
CA GLU A 403 8.47 -1.88 18.80
C GLU A 403 9.39 -3.02 18.34
N PRO A 404 8.91 -3.99 17.52
CA PRO A 404 9.75 -5.04 16.97
C PRO A 404 10.72 -4.51 15.92
N THR A 405 11.74 -5.30 15.62
CA THR A 405 12.50 -5.07 14.39
C THR A 405 11.76 -5.72 13.22
N PHE A 406 11.20 -4.90 12.35
CA PHE A 406 10.56 -5.41 11.14
C PHE A 406 11.62 -5.83 10.12
N ILE A 407 12.03 -7.11 10.18
CA ILE A 407 13.06 -7.69 9.33
C ILE A 407 12.72 -7.50 7.84
N ARG A 408 11.47 -7.75 7.44
CA ARG A 408 11.04 -7.59 6.03
C ARG A 408 11.14 -6.16 5.47
N TRP A 409 11.30 -5.14 6.31
CA TRP A 409 11.45 -3.74 5.89
C TRP A 409 12.91 -3.30 5.75
N GLN A 410 13.86 -4.20 6.03
CA GLN A 410 15.27 -3.85 5.97
C GLN A 410 15.72 -3.63 4.51
N PRO A 411 16.76 -2.80 4.28
CA PRO A 411 17.15 -2.37 2.95
C PRO A 411 17.42 -3.52 1.97
N SER A 412 17.14 -3.31 0.68
CA SER A 412 17.30 -4.26 -0.45
C SER A 412 16.56 -5.59 -0.41
N GLY A 413 16.00 -6.00 0.72
CA GLY A 413 15.34 -7.29 0.85
C GLY A 413 14.19 -7.48 -0.15
N LEU A 414 13.32 -6.47 -0.26
CA LEU A 414 12.16 -6.50 -1.16
C LEU A 414 12.57 -6.33 -2.63
N PHE A 415 13.57 -5.49 -2.92
CA PHE A 415 14.11 -5.39 -4.28
C PHE A 415 14.54 -6.77 -4.78
N ASN A 416 15.34 -7.50 -3.99
CA ASN A 416 15.93 -8.77 -4.38
C ASN A 416 14.88 -9.85 -4.67
N SER A 417 13.78 -9.88 -3.92
CA SER A 417 12.77 -10.95 -4.03
C SER A 417 11.51 -10.57 -4.81
N MET A 418 11.13 -9.29 -4.84
CA MET A 418 9.87 -8.83 -5.44
C MET A 418 10.08 -8.05 -6.73
N ILE A 419 11.24 -7.41 -6.93
CA ILE A 419 11.51 -6.56 -8.11
C ILE A 419 12.48 -7.23 -9.09
N ALA A 420 13.61 -7.76 -8.60
CA ALA A 420 14.64 -8.38 -9.44
C ALA A 420 14.10 -9.51 -10.36
N PRO A 421 13.20 -10.40 -9.90
CA PRO A 421 12.58 -11.42 -10.76
C PRO A 421 11.77 -10.87 -11.93
N LEU A 422 11.33 -9.60 -11.86
CA LEU A 422 10.47 -8.95 -12.84
C LEU A 422 11.24 -8.26 -13.97
N LEU A 423 12.56 -8.05 -13.80
CA LEU A 423 13.37 -7.20 -14.69
C LEU A 423 13.42 -7.69 -16.15
N ASN A 424 13.19 -8.99 -16.38
CA ASN A 424 13.11 -9.57 -17.73
C ASN A 424 11.77 -9.30 -18.44
N TYR A 425 10.74 -8.85 -17.71
CA TYR A 425 9.43 -8.53 -18.26
C TYR A 425 9.38 -7.05 -18.66
N LYS A 426 8.99 -6.78 -19.91
CA LYS A 426 8.83 -5.41 -20.40
C LYS A 426 7.56 -4.80 -19.79
N ILE A 427 7.67 -3.53 -19.41
CA ILE A 427 6.57 -2.74 -18.84
C ILE A 427 6.41 -1.43 -19.62
N LYS A 428 5.20 -0.88 -19.63
CA LYS A 428 4.89 0.45 -20.14
C LYS A 428 5.34 1.54 -19.17
N GLY A 429 5.24 1.29 -17.87
CA GLY A 429 5.61 2.23 -16.81
C GLY A 429 5.36 1.66 -15.41
N ALA A 430 5.59 2.49 -14.39
CA ALA A 430 5.34 2.15 -12.99
C ALA A 430 4.45 3.18 -12.30
N ILE A 431 3.55 2.70 -11.44
CA ILE A 431 2.80 3.50 -10.48
C ILE A 431 3.27 3.19 -9.06
N TRP A 432 3.48 4.23 -8.25
CA TRP A 432 4.09 4.12 -6.92
C TRP A 432 3.31 4.89 -5.85
N TYR A 433 2.97 4.23 -4.74
CA TYR A 433 2.34 4.90 -3.60
C TYR A 433 3.03 4.49 -2.30
N GLN A 434 3.94 5.35 -1.85
CA GLN A 434 4.73 5.15 -0.63
C GLN A 434 5.28 6.47 -0.12
N GLY A 435 5.54 6.51 1.18
CA GLY A 435 6.28 7.58 1.82
C GLY A 435 6.07 7.61 3.32
N GLU A 436 4.96 7.06 3.82
CA GLU A 436 4.55 7.15 5.21
C GLU A 436 5.61 6.58 6.16
N SER A 437 6.25 5.45 5.79
CA SER A 437 7.34 4.86 6.58
C SER A 437 8.65 5.64 6.56
N ASN A 438 8.80 6.65 5.69
CA ASN A 438 9.98 7.53 5.63
C ASN A 438 9.74 8.90 6.27
N THR A 439 8.55 9.16 6.81
CA THR A 439 8.19 10.44 7.45
C THR A 439 9.01 10.76 8.69
N GLN A 440 9.68 9.79 9.32
CA GLN A 440 10.61 10.09 10.42
C GLN A 440 11.91 10.77 9.94
N ASN A 441 12.30 10.59 8.67
CA ASN A 441 13.49 11.20 8.08
C ASN A 441 13.25 11.64 6.62
N PRO A 442 12.45 12.69 6.41
CA PRO A 442 12.11 13.13 5.06
C PRO A 442 13.31 13.68 4.30
N LYS A 443 14.35 14.19 4.99
CA LYS A 443 15.60 14.65 4.38
C LYS A 443 16.33 13.55 3.60
N LEU A 444 16.34 12.32 4.13
CA LEU A 444 16.90 11.18 3.41
C LEU A 444 16.07 10.85 2.15
N TYR A 445 14.76 10.99 2.24
CA TYR A 445 13.82 10.68 1.15
C TYR A 445 14.04 11.52 -0.11
N TYR A 446 14.47 12.79 0.04
CA TYR A 446 14.88 13.63 -1.11
C TYR A 446 15.92 12.96 -2.01
N ASN A 447 16.73 12.06 -1.45
CA ASN A 447 17.79 11.38 -2.18
C ASN A 447 17.43 9.92 -2.51
N THR A 448 16.84 9.19 -1.56
CA THR A 448 16.56 7.76 -1.74
C THR A 448 15.43 7.48 -2.73
N PHE A 449 14.42 8.34 -2.82
CA PHE A 449 13.32 8.14 -3.79
C PHE A 449 13.74 8.41 -5.25
N PRO A 450 14.42 9.52 -5.58
CA PRO A 450 15.04 9.68 -6.91
C PRO A 450 16.04 8.56 -7.25
N ALA A 451 16.82 8.09 -6.27
CA ALA A 451 17.73 6.97 -6.46
C ALA A 451 16.98 5.67 -6.82
N LEU A 452 15.81 5.42 -6.24
CA LEU A 452 14.97 4.27 -6.58
C LEU A 452 14.52 4.32 -8.04
N ILE A 453 14.00 5.46 -8.48
CA ILE A 453 13.52 5.64 -9.86
C ILE A 453 14.66 5.40 -10.86
N ASN A 454 15.83 6.01 -10.61
CA ASN A 454 16.99 5.86 -11.46
C ASN A 454 17.54 4.42 -11.43
N ASN A 455 17.59 3.80 -10.26
CA ASN A 455 17.98 2.40 -10.11
C ASN A 455 17.07 1.50 -10.94
N TRP A 456 15.74 1.58 -10.77
CA TRP A 456 14.82 0.74 -11.50
C TRP A 456 14.92 0.95 -13.02
N ARG A 457 14.99 2.20 -13.49
CA ARG A 457 15.19 2.49 -14.93
C ARG A 457 16.47 1.85 -15.48
N ALA A 458 17.57 1.96 -14.76
CA ALA A 458 18.84 1.34 -15.14
C ALA A 458 18.75 -0.19 -15.12
N ARG A 459 18.08 -0.77 -14.11
CA ARG A 459 17.95 -2.22 -13.92
C ARG A 459 17.03 -2.89 -14.94
N TRP A 460 15.92 -2.25 -15.32
CA TRP A 460 15.05 -2.72 -16.41
C TRP A 460 15.68 -2.51 -17.78
N ASN A 461 16.49 -1.46 -17.93
CA ASN A 461 17.17 -1.10 -19.18
C ASN A 461 16.20 -0.99 -20.38
N ILE A 462 15.11 -0.23 -20.17
CA ILE A 462 14.10 0.08 -21.22
C ILE A 462 13.92 1.60 -21.39
N GLY A 463 14.95 2.35 -21.02
CA GLY A 463 14.92 3.81 -21.02
C GLY A 463 14.17 4.40 -19.82
N ASN A 464 13.85 5.69 -19.94
CA ASN A 464 13.15 6.44 -18.90
C ASN A 464 11.65 6.20 -19.00
N PHE A 465 11.17 4.99 -18.69
CA PHE A 465 9.75 4.71 -18.66
C PHE A 465 8.99 5.65 -17.69
N PRO A 466 7.72 5.97 -17.95
CA PRO A 466 6.88 6.77 -17.06
C PRO A 466 6.89 6.22 -15.63
N PHE A 467 7.27 7.07 -14.68
CA PHE A 467 7.22 6.75 -13.25
C PHE A 467 6.28 7.72 -12.55
N ILE A 468 5.09 7.25 -12.19
CA ILE A 468 4.00 8.09 -11.68
C ILE A 468 3.77 7.74 -10.21
N TYR A 469 3.77 8.73 -9.32
CA TYR A 469 3.64 8.48 -7.90
C TYR A 469 2.59 9.35 -7.22
N VAL A 470 2.14 8.91 -6.06
CA VAL A 470 1.14 9.62 -5.25
C VAL A 470 1.85 10.36 -4.12
N GLN A 471 1.66 11.67 -4.07
CA GLN A 471 2.07 12.49 -2.94
C GLN A 471 1.23 12.10 -1.72
N LEU A 472 1.81 12.06 -0.51
CA LEU A 472 1.08 11.59 0.67
C LEU A 472 -0.22 12.37 0.88
N ALA A 473 -1.30 11.65 1.19
CA ALA A 473 -2.59 12.23 1.51
C ALA A 473 -2.54 12.96 2.86
N ASN A 474 -3.58 13.73 3.20
CA ASN A 474 -3.74 14.31 4.54
C ASN A 474 -4.04 13.23 5.58
N TYR A 475 -3.43 13.36 6.75
CA TYR A 475 -3.56 12.43 7.88
C TYR A 475 -3.25 13.16 9.19
N MET A 476 -3.81 12.69 10.31
CA MET A 476 -3.74 13.27 11.66
C MET A 476 -4.63 14.51 11.88
N GLU A 477 -4.69 14.98 13.13
CA GLU A 477 -5.45 16.18 13.50
C GLU A 477 -4.89 17.44 12.83
N GLU A 478 -5.76 18.42 12.65
CA GLU A 478 -5.38 19.72 12.09
C GLU A 478 -4.54 20.52 13.09
N ALA A 479 -3.44 21.09 12.62
CA ALA A 479 -2.67 22.05 13.41
C ALA A 479 -3.38 23.41 13.42
N PHE A 480 -3.75 23.90 14.61
CA PHE A 480 -4.40 25.20 14.77
C PHE A 480 -3.47 26.39 14.42
N MET A 481 -2.20 26.27 14.77
CA MET A 481 -1.15 27.24 14.45
C MET A 481 -0.18 26.67 13.42
N PRO A 482 0.46 27.51 12.58
CA PRO A 482 1.57 27.09 11.75
C PRO A 482 2.64 26.36 12.57
N SER A 483 3.01 25.16 12.15
CA SER A 483 4.04 24.34 12.80
C SER A 483 4.92 23.66 11.76
N GLU A 484 6.06 23.13 12.19
CA GLU A 484 6.81 22.21 11.35
C GLU A 484 6.06 20.87 11.22
N SER A 485 6.26 20.20 10.08
CA SER A 485 5.59 18.95 9.74
C SER A 485 6.52 18.11 8.88
N ASN A 486 6.97 16.97 9.41
CA ASN A 486 7.75 16.03 8.62
C ASN A 486 6.93 15.40 7.49
N TRP A 487 5.61 15.31 7.65
CA TRP A 487 4.71 14.82 6.62
C TRP A 487 4.66 15.80 5.43
N ALA A 488 4.55 17.11 5.70
CA ALA A 488 4.64 18.15 4.68
C ALA A 488 6.03 18.20 4.05
N GLU A 489 7.10 18.02 4.83
CA GLU A 489 8.47 17.94 4.32
C GLU A 489 8.63 16.76 3.36
N LEU A 490 8.07 15.59 3.68
CA LEU A 490 8.09 14.43 2.79
C LEU A 490 7.27 14.69 1.51
N ARG A 491 6.11 15.34 1.60
CA ARG A 491 5.36 15.78 0.41
C ARG A 491 6.20 16.70 -0.47
N ASN A 492 7.00 17.58 0.12
CA ASN A 492 7.90 18.46 -0.60
C ASN A 492 9.07 17.68 -1.24
N ALA A 493 9.56 16.60 -0.61
CA ALA A 493 10.51 15.67 -1.21
C ALA A 493 9.92 14.95 -2.44
N GLN A 494 8.65 14.53 -2.33
CA GLN A 494 7.90 13.96 -3.46
C GLN A 494 7.73 15.00 -4.57
N LEU A 495 7.35 16.25 -4.26
CA LEU A 495 7.30 17.33 -5.25
C LEU A 495 8.65 17.56 -5.95
N ASN A 496 9.75 17.57 -5.21
CA ASN A 496 11.09 17.75 -5.77
C ASN A 496 11.50 16.62 -6.72
N THR A 497 10.93 15.42 -6.56
CA THR A 497 11.20 14.28 -7.45
C THR A 497 10.70 14.53 -8.88
N LEU A 498 9.77 15.47 -9.11
CA LEU A 498 9.32 15.88 -10.45
C LEU A 498 10.45 16.43 -11.34
N LYS A 499 11.60 16.82 -10.76
CA LYS A 499 12.80 17.21 -11.51
C LYS A 499 13.37 16.07 -12.37
N LEU A 500 13.05 14.81 -12.04
CA LEU A 500 13.42 13.67 -12.89
C LEU A 500 12.53 13.60 -14.13
N ALA A 501 13.15 13.37 -15.29
CA ALA A 501 12.43 13.25 -16.55
C ALA A 501 11.39 12.11 -16.54
N ASN A 502 10.31 12.30 -17.29
CA ASN A 502 9.21 11.36 -17.45
C ASN A 502 8.63 10.84 -16.12
N THR A 503 8.47 11.76 -15.16
CA THR A 503 7.79 11.50 -13.89
C THR A 503 6.48 12.28 -13.81
N GLY A 504 5.53 11.76 -13.05
CA GLY A 504 4.25 12.41 -12.78
C GLY A 504 3.89 12.25 -11.31
N MET A 505 3.20 13.25 -10.74
CA MET A 505 2.81 13.26 -9.33
C MET A 505 1.32 13.49 -9.20
N VAL A 506 0.67 12.66 -8.39
CA VAL A 506 -0.71 12.84 -7.97
C VAL A 506 -0.71 13.54 -6.61
N VAL A 507 -1.25 14.76 -6.56
CA VAL A 507 -1.56 15.41 -5.28
C VAL A 507 -2.78 14.71 -4.66
N ALA A 508 -2.70 14.33 -3.38
CA ALA A 508 -3.75 13.57 -2.69
C ALA A 508 -4.19 14.19 -1.34
N THR A 509 -3.81 15.43 -1.07
CA THR A 509 -4.13 16.13 0.20
C THR A 509 -5.62 16.38 0.42
N ASP A 510 -6.46 16.19 -0.61
CA ASP A 510 -7.92 16.29 -0.54
C ASP A 510 -8.62 14.93 -0.61
N LEU A 511 -7.86 13.84 -0.70
CA LEU A 511 -8.36 12.47 -0.81
C LEU A 511 -8.09 11.65 0.46
N GLY A 512 -7.43 12.22 1.46
CA GLY A 512 -7.08 11.56 2.71
C GLY A 512 -8.15 11.69 3.79
N GLU A 513 -7.88 11.05 4.93
CA GLU A 513 -8.74 11.04 6.10
C GLU A 513 -7.89 11.40 7.32
N TRP A 514 -8.35 12.33 8.14
CA TRP A 514 -7.61 12.78 9.33
C TRP A 514 -7.38 11.64 10.34
N ASN A 515 -8.32 10.70 10.40
CA ASN A 515 -8.36 9.58 11.35
C ASN A 515 -7.91 8.24 10.75
N ASP A 516 -7.49 8.21 9.47
CA ASP A 516 -7.10 6.98 8.79
C ASP A 516 -5.99 7.20 7.76
N ILE A 517 -4.84 6.59 8.04
CA ILE A 517 -3.69 6.61 7.12
C ILE A 517 -3.99 5.88 5.79
N HIS A 518 -5.06 5.07 5.74
CA HIS A 518 -5.50 4.33 4.55
C HIS A 518 -6.85 4.86 4.05
N PRO A 519 -6.90 6.04 3.42
CA PRO A 519 -8.16 6.64 2.99
C PRO A 519 -8.89 5.78 1.95
N LEU A 520 -10.22 5.84 1.95
CA LEU A 520 -11.07 4.97 1.13
C LEU A 520 -11.21 5.41 -0.34
N ASP A 521 -10.94 6.68 -0.66
CA ASP A 521 -11.07 7.22 -2.04
C ASP A 521 -9.91 6.78 -2.97
N LYS A 522 -9.80 5.47 -3.20
CA LYS A 522 -8.84 4.89 -4.15
C LYS A 522 -9.22 5.15 -5.61
N LYS A 523 -10.49 5.41 -5.89
CA LYS A 523 -10.96 5.70 -7.25
C LYS A 523 -10.39 7.02 -7.75
N SER A 524 -10.46 8.09 -6.97
CA SER A 524 -9.90 9.39 -7.34
C SER A 524 -8.37 9.33 -7.49
N VAL A 525 -7.68 8.56 -6.64
CA VAL A 525 -6.23 8.32 -6.79
C VAL A 525 -5.93 7.61 -8.13
N GLY A 526 -6.63 6.51 -8.42
CA GLY A 526 -6.48 5.76 -9.67
C GLY A 526 -6.75 6.61 -10.91
N HIS A 527 -7.79 7.44 -10.88
CA HIS A 527 -8.11 8.39 -11.96
C HIS A 527 -6.99 9.41 -12.20
N ARG A 528 -6.46 10.05 -11.13
CA ARG A 528 -5.35 11.03 -11.26
C ARG A 528 -4.05 10.36 -11.74
N LEU A 529 -3.79 9.11 -11.36
CA LEU A 529 -2.70 8.31 -11.92
C LEU A 529 -2.91 8.07 -13.42
N ALA A 530 -4.13 7.77 -13.85
CA ALA A 530 -4.47 7.53 -15.24
C ALA A 530 -4.29 8.80 -16.10
N LEU A 531 -4.68 9.98 -15.61
CA LEU A 531 -4.42 11.26 -16.29
C LEU A 531 -2.92 11.50 -16.51
N ASN A 532 -2.09 11.21 -15.51
CA ASN A 532 -0.63 11.28 -15.65
C ASN A 532 -0.11 10.29 -16.69
N ALA A 533 -0.62 9.05 -16.69
CA ALA A 533 -0.25 8.05 -17.69
C ALA A 533 -0.66 8.49 -19.10
N GLN A 534 -1.86 9.04 -19.30
CA GLN A 534 -2.34 9.58 -20.57
C GLN A 534 -1.37 10.64 -21.13
N LYS A 535 -0.89 11.59 -20.30
CA LYS A 535 0.09 12.61 -20.73
C LYS A 535 1.47 12.01 -21.00
N LEU A 536 2.00 11.21 -20.09
CA LEU A 536 3.41 10.76 -20.12
C LEU A 536 3.65 9.55 -21.03
N ALA A 537 2.75 8.58 -21.00
CA ALA A 537 2.90 7.28 -21.66
C ALA A 537 2.19 7.22 -23.03
N TYR A 538 1.16 8.04 -23.23
CA TYR A 538 0.34 8.08 -24.44
C TYR A 538 0.38 9.45 -25.15
N HIS A 539 1.10 10.43 -24.61
CA HIS A 539 1.27 11.77 -25.20
C HIS A 539 -0.04 12.50 -25.52
N LYS A 540 -1.08 12.23 -24.72
CA LYS A 540 -2.37 12.93 -24.83
C LYS A 540 -2.24 14.34 -24.26
N ASN A 541 -2.94 15.28 -24.90
CA ASN A 541 -3.09 16.63 -24.38
C ASN A 541 -4.25 16.66 -23.36
N VAL A 542 -3.94 16.34 -22.10
CA VAL A 542 -4.89 16.33 -20.98
C VAL A 542 -4.33 17.11 -19.79
N VAL A 543 -5.21 17.72 -19.01
CA VAL A 543 -4.83 18.32 -17.72
C VAL A 543 -4.65 17.20 -16.71
N ASN A 544 -3.41 16.97 -16.27
CA ASN A 544 -3.05 15.84 -15.40
C ASN A 544 -2.57 16.24 -14.01
N SER A 545 -2.33 17.53 -13.78
CA SER A 545 -1.84 18.08 -12.52
C SER A 545 -2.61 19.35 -12.17
N GLY A 546 -2.75 19.61 -10.88
CA GLY A 546 -3.12 20.92 -10.38
C GLY A 546 -1.91 21.86 -10.31
N PRO A 547 -2.10 23.09 -9.79
CA PRO A 547 -1.05 24.10 -9.73
C PRO A 547 0.20 23.62 -8.98
N ILE A 548 1.37 23.80 -9.59
CA ILE A 548 2.67 23.49 -9.00
C ILE A 548 3.45 24.79 -8.80
N PHE A 549 4.03 24.99 -7.63
CA PHE A 549 4.84 26.18 -7.34
C PHE A 549 6.00 26.30 -8.33
N LYS A 550 6.14 27.49 -8.94
CA LYS A 550 7.21 27.82 -9.87
C LYS A 550 8.24 28.77 -9.25
N SER A 551 7.76 29.88 -8.73
CA SER A 551 8.58 30.96 -8.20
C SER A 551 7.73 31.91 -7.36
N SER A 552 8.39 32.75 -6.58
CA SER A 552 7.74 33.86 -5.89
C SER A 552 8.55 35.15 -6.02
N GLU A 553 7.86 36.27 -5.83
CA GLU A 553 8.39 37.62 -5.91
C GLU A 553 7.86 38.43 -4.73
N ILE A 554 8.72 39.20 -4.07
CA ILE A 554 8.31 40.14 -3.03
C ILE A 554 7.93 41.46 -3.71
N ARG A 555 6.71 41.94 -3.46
CA ARG A 555 6.23 43.26 -3.89
C ARG A 555 5.71 43.99 -2.66
N ASP A 556 6.40 45.07 -2.29
CA ASP A 556 6.14 45.80 -1.04
C ASP A 556 6.10 44.83 0.16
N ASN A 557 4.98 44.80 0.89
CA ASN A 557 4.76 43.91 2.05
C ASN A 557 3.97 42.64 1.67
N GLN A 558 4.10 42.15 0.43
CA GLN A 558 3.36 40.98 -0.09
C GLN A 558 4.29 40.04 -0.85
N ILE A 559 3.90 38.76 -0.90
CA ILE A 559 4.55 37.76 -1.75
C ILE A 559 3.58 37.35 -2.86
N VAL A 560 3.99 37.55 -4.11
CA VAL A 560 3.29 37.07 -5.31
C VAL A 560 3.86 35.71 -5.69
N ILE A 561 2.98 34.74 -5.93
CA ILE A 561 3.34 33.34 -6.20
C ILE A 561 2.88 32.99 -7.62
N TYR A 562 3.82 32.43 -8.38
CA TYR A 562 3.60 31.97 -9.74
C TYR A 562 3.56 30.45 -9.78
N PHE A 563 2.66 29.91 -10.60
CA PHE A 563 2.43 28.47 -10.72
C PHE A 563 2.64 27.97 -12.15
N GLU A 564 3.09 26.73 -12.25
CA GLU A 564 2.93 25.89 -13.45
C GLU A 564 1.66 25.03 -13.31
N GLU A 565 1.27 24.34 -14.38
CA GLU A 565 0.13 23.40 -14.40
C GLU A 565 -1.21 24.03 -13.93
N VAL A 566 -1.42 25.31 -14.28
CA VAL A 566 -2.63 26.07 -13.93
C VAL A 566 -3.88 25.67 -14.72
N GLY A 567 -3.76 24.76 -15.69
CA GLY A 567 -4.86 24.31 -16.53
C GLY A 567 -5.62 25.47 -17.17
N SER A 568 -6.95 25.48 -17.05
CA SER A 568 -7.83 26.56 -17.52
C SER A 568 -7.88 27.80 -16.60
N GLY A 569 -7.05 27.84 -15.54
CA GLY A 569 -6.87 28.96 -14.61
C GLY A 569 -6.96 28.54 -13.15
N LEU A 570 -6.62 29.43 -12.22
CA LEU A 570 -6.72 29.16 -10.78
C LEU A 570 -8.15 29.36 -10.24
N MET A 571 -8.50 28.60 -9.19
CA MET A 571 -9.74 28.78 -8.44
C MET A 571 -9.60 28.40 -6.96
N ALA A 572 -10.50 28.93 -6.13
CA ALA A 572 -10.78 28.38 -4.81
C ALA A 572 -11.91 27.34 -4.96
N LYS A 573 -11.67 26.08 -4.59
CA LYS A 573 -12.61 24.95 -4.82
C LYS A 573 -14.02 25.21 -4.29
N ASP A 574 -14.13 25.87 -3.15
CA ASP A 574 -15.39 26.15 -2.45
C ASP A 574 -15.90 27.57 -2.68
N GLY A 575 -15.23 28.37 -3.54
CA GLY A 575 -15.58 29.76 -3.80
C GLY A 575 -15.32 30.71 -2.63
N LEU A 576 -14.70 30.25 -1.55
CA LEU A 576 -14.34 31.06 -0.38
C LEU A 576 -12.92 31.63 -0.51
N ALA A 577 -12.52 32.45 0.46
CA ALA A 577 -11.15 32.95 0.54
C ALA A 577 -10.13 31.79 0.56
N LEU A 578 -8.95 32.01 -0.03
CA LEU A 578 -7.89 31.01 0.02
C LEU A 578 -7.42 30.81 1.46
N ARG A 579 -7.23 29.55 1.84
CA ARG A 579 -6.77 29.13 3.17
C ARG A 579 -5.47 28.36 3.08
N GLN A 580 -4.90 28.02 4.23
CA GLN A 580 -3.68 27.22 4.36
C GLN A 580 -2.41 27.87 3.80
N PHE A 581 -2.39 29.20 3.66
CA PHE A 581 -1.19 29.98 3.37
C PHE A 581 -0.53 30.47 4.67
N GLN A 582 0.77 30.29 4.76
CA GLN A 582 1.58 30.70 5.90
C GLN A 582 2.72 31.60 5.40
N ILE A 583 2.95 32.73 6.08
CA ILE A 583 3.97 33.73 5.71
C ILE A 583 4.86 34.04 6.91
N SER A 584 6.14 34.34 6.67
CA SER A 584 7.07 34.79 7.70
C SER A 584 8.09 35.78 7.14
N GLY A 585 8.74 36.52 8.06
CA GLY A 585 9.94 37.27 7.76
C GLY A 585 11.20 36.39 7.73
N PRO A 586 12.40 36.98 7.75
CA PRO A 586 13.66 36.23 7.74
C PRO A 586 13.86 35.27 8.91
N ASP A 587 13.11 35.46 10.01
CA ASP A 587 13.17 34.67 11.23
C ASP A 587 12.44 33.31 11.14
N LYS A 588 11.71 33.06 10.05
CA LYS A 588 10.88 31.86 9.84
C LYS A 588 9.79 31.64 10.90
N ASN A 589 9.37 32.70 11.59
CA ASN A 589 8.22 32.64 12.49
C ASN A 589 6.91 32.72 11.68
N PHE A 590 6.41 31.57 11.24
CA PHE A 590 5.23 31.49 10.37
C PHE A 590 3.94 31.88 11.09
N VAL A 591 3.16 32.74 10.43
CA VAL A 591 1.78 33.09 10.79
C VAL A 591 0.85 32.76 9.63
N TRP A 592 -0.44 32.57 9.92
CA TRP A 592 -1.45 32.46 8.87
C TRP A 592 -1.52 33.75 8.04
N ALA A 593 -1.77 33.61 6.74
CA ALA A 593 -1.75 34.72 5.80
C ALA A 593 -3.06 34.82 5.02
N ASP A 594 -3.46 36.06 4.70
CA ASP A 594 -4.50 36.31 3.71
C ASP A 594 -3.94 36.03 2.32
N ALA A 595 -4.70 35.30 1.52
CA ALA A 595 -4.32 34.96 0.15
C ALA A 595 -5.47 35.24 -0.82
N LYS A 596 -5.14 35.77 -2.00
CA LYS A 596 -6.10 36.03 -3.08
C LYS A 596 -5.55 35.64 -4.44
N ILE A 597 -6.43 35.15 -5.31
CA ILE A 597 -6.10 34.89 -6.71
C ILE A 597 -6.16 36.21 -7.47
N VAL A 598 -5.08 36.54 -8.18
CA VAL A 598 -5.03 37.65 -9.15
C VAL A 598 -4.56 37.06 -10.46
N GLU A 599 -5.47 36.92 -11.41
CA GLU A 599 -5.27 36.17 -12.66
C GLU A 599 -4.78 34.73 -12.38
N ASN A 600 -3.58 34.37 -12.82
CA ASN A 600 -2.94 33.06 -12.58
C ASN A 600 -1.85 33.12 -11.50
N THR A 601 -1.91 34.12 -10.62
CA THR A 601 -1.01 34.26 -9.47
C THR A 601 -1.79 34.23 -8.16
N VAL A 602 -1.09 33.92 -7.07
CA VAL A 602 -1.63 34.10 -5.71
C VAL A 602 -0.81 35.17 -5.00
N VAL A 603 -1.50 36.17 -4.45
CA VAL A 603 -0.90 37.24 -3.66
C VAL A 603 -1.17 36.95 -2.19
N VAL A 604 -0.11 36.85 -1.40
CA VAL A 604 -0.14 36.48 0.02
C VAL A 604 0.39 37.62 0.89
N LYS A 605 -0.31 37.94 1.97
CA LYS A 605 0.10 38.99 2.93
C LYS A 605 -0.34 38.67 4.36
N ASN A 606 0.33 39.31 5.32
CA ASN A 606 -0.13 39.43 6.70
C ASN A 606 0.30 40.79 7.22
N ASP A 607 -0.63 41.57 7.78
CA ASP A 607 -0.37 42.97 8.16
C ASP A 607 0.66 43.11 9.30
N SER A 608 0.91 42.04 10.06
CA SER A 608 1.96 41.98 11.10
C SER A 608 3.35 41.66 10.56
N ILE A 609 3.50 41.28 9.28
CA ILE A 609 4.78 40.93 8.66
C ILE A 609 5.22 42.06 7.71
N THR A 610 6.15 42.89 8.16
CA THR A 610 6.62 44.07 7.42
C THR A 610 7.76 43.79 6.43
N ASN A 611 8.42 42.63 6.53
CA ASN A 611 9.50 42.21 5.61
C ASN A 611 9.29 40.74 5.21
N PRO A 612 8.25 40.43 4.42
CA PRO A 612 7.90 39.05 4.11
C PRO A 612 8.99 38.41 3.25
N THR A 613 9.50 37.26 3.68
CA THR A 613 10.61 36.54 3.03
C THR A 613 10.19 35.14 2.60
N TYR A 614 9.45 34.45 3.46
CA TYR A 614 9.07 33.06 3.24
C TYR A 614 7.57 32.88 3.16
N VAL A 615 7.13 32.01 2.26
CA VAL A 615 5.76 31.57 2.12
C VAL A 615 5.72 30.06 1.92
N ARG A 616 4.70 29.44 2.51
CA ARG A 616 4.39 28.02 2.31
C ARG A 616 2.88 27.81 2.27
N TYR A 617 2.44 26.79 1.54
CA TYR A 617 1.05 26.43 1.36
C TYR A 617 0.81 24.98 1.78
N ALA A 618 -0.29 24.74 2.50
CA ALA A 618 -0.71 23.42 2.95
C ALA A 618 0.40 22.66 3.71
N TRP A 619 1.19 23.40 4.49
CA TRP A 619 2.34 22.88 5.25
C TRP A 619 1.93 22.38 6.62
N SER A 620 1.27 21.22 6.65
CA SER A 620 0.89 20.48 7.85
C SER A 620 0.64 19.00 7.53
N ASP A 621 0.55 18.14 8.55
CA ASP A 621 0.19 16.72 8.37
C ASP A 621 -1.21 16.60 7.72
N ASN A 622 -2.16 17.38 8.24
CA ASN A 622 -3.49 17.54 7.70
C ASN A 622 -3.80 19.02 7.37
N PRO A 623 -3.61 19.45 6.11
CA PRO A 623 -3.94 20.80 5.67
C PRO A 623 -5.41 20.91 5.30
N ALA A 624 -6.31 20.56 6.23
CA ALA A 624 -7.73 20.59 5.98
C ALA A 624 -8.19 22.01 5.58
N GLY A 625 -9.10 22.08 4.61
CA GLY A 625 -9.56 23.35 4.05
C GLY A 625 -8.62 23.98 3.03
N ALA A 626 -7.46 23.36 2.72
CA ALA A 626 -6.65 23.72 1.55
C ALA A 626 -7.51 23.69 0.29
N ASN A 627 -7.72 24.85 -0.32
CA ASN A 627 -8.72 25.06 -1.36
C ASN A 627 -8.18 25.68 -2.65
N LEU A 628 -6.87 25.83 -2.83
CA LEU A 628 -6.29 26.26 -4.12
C LEU A 628 -6.29 25.11 -5.12
N TYR A 629 -6.97 25.30 -6.25
CA TYR A 629 -7.14 24.34 -7.33
C TYR A 629 -6.91 25.03 -8.68
N ASN A 630 -6.72 24.25 -9.75
CA ASN A 630 -7.02 24.73 -11.10
C ASN A 630 -8.51 24.56 -11.40
N ARG A 631 -9.01 25.26 -12.42
CA ARG A 631 -10.41 25.22 -12.85
C ARG A 631 -10.85 23.87 -13.43
N ASP A 632 -9.90 22.99 -13.72
CA ASP A 632 -10.15 21.62 -14.15
C ASP A 632 -10.35 20.65 -12.96
N GLY A 633 -10.32 21.16 -11.73
CA GLY A 633 -10.68 20.41 -10.53
C GLY A 633 -9.54 19.67 -9.85
N LEU A 634 -8.28 19.98 -10.18
CA LEU A 634 -7.11 19.36 -9.56
C LEU A 634 -6.46 20.27 -8.49
N PRO A 635 -6.13 19.74 -7.30
CA PRO A 635 -5.58 20.53 -6.20
C PRO A 635 -4.15 20.98 -6.46
N ALA A 636 -3.80 22.15 -5.93
CA ALA A 636 -2.41 22.60 -5.88
C ALA A 636 -1.60 21.73 -4.91
N SER A 637 -0.35 21.44 -5.28
CA SER A 637 0.56 20.70 -4.39
C SER A 637 1.04 21.58 -3.23
N PRO A 638 1.20 21.05 -2.01
CA PRO A 638 1.91 21.73 -0.93
C PRO A 638 3.32 22.13 -1.35
N PHE A 639 3.76 23.31 -0.93
CA PHE A 639 5.09 23.83 -1.27
C PHE A 639 5.61 24.80 -0.22
N ARG A 640 6.90 25.14 -0.35
CA ARG A 640 7.54 26.29 0.26
C ARG A 640 8.49 26.97 -0.73
N ASN A 641 8.78 28.25 -0.55
CA ASN A 641 9.67 29.02 -1.44
C ASN A 641 11.15 29.05 -1.01
N TYR A 642 11.58 28.16 -0.11
CA TYR A 642 12.94 28.12 0.42
C TYR A 642 13.45 26.68 0.52
N ASP A 643 14.77 26.53 0.49
CA ASP A 643 15.43 25.22 0.57
C ASP A 643 15.35 24.61 1.98
N PRO A 644 15.41 23.26 2.09
CA PRO A 644 15.37 22.52 3.36
C PRO A 644 16.45 22.86 4.40
#